data_AF-A0A386WTG8-F1
#
_entry.id   AF-A0A386WTG8-F1
#
_cell.length_a   1.000
_cell.length_b   1.000
_cell.length_c   1.000
_cell.angle_alpha   90.00
_cell.angle_beta   90.00
_cell.angle_gamma   90.00
#
_symmetry.space_group_name_H-M   'P 1'
#
loop_
_entity.id
_entity.type
_entity.pdbx_description
1 polymer ?
#
loop_
_entity_poly.entity_id
_entity_poly.type
_entity_poly.pdbx_seq_one_letter_code
_entity_poly.pdbx_strand_id
1 'polypeptide(L)'
;MTRHGGLRRSALVGLALTSATSILCATVAGPALADPKRPSVRGAGTAEAVPGRYIVVLKKGKTTPAKVKSAASALAGEHGGTVRRVFGKALNGYSATMDVRQAARLAADPDVEYVQQVQRWSTAGTQTTPPWGLDRIDQLKTRTDGKYTYPATGAGVTAYVIDTGIDIDHQDFDGRAGNGYDAVEQDNVAQDCHGHGTHVAGTIGGTTYGVAKAVELVAVRVLNCDGEGDSEQVIAGIEWVTTNATGPSVANMSLGVGRVDQAVNDAVARSIASGITYAVAAGNIMANACESSPASVPAAITVGATDRVDMRAWFSNYGRCLDLFAPGTGVVSAKAGTSAGSESMSGTSMASPHVAGAAALLLEEHPDWSPQQVRDSVVTTGIGGAVHDTMGSTDRLLHIGAAATARGSYGLKARVNGRYVTAESAGAKPLIARGTTIGAWEKYDVVDAGGGLFGLRARVTNKFVTAESAGAKPLIARSATIGAWEKFQIVDNTDGTISLKAAINGRYVTAPSATSPLIASKTAIGTAEKFDFDAPAPLVSIKSVVSGKFVTAESAGAKPLIARSATVGAWEKYELVNVGDGFGTFGLKAQINGKFVTAESAGAKPLIARGASIGAWEGLSLLHYNADGSVYLYANVNEKAVTAGSAGTSQLIASRTIDWGGPPFDLGEGEKFVIAVL
;
A
#
# COMPACT_ATOMS: atom_id res chain seq x y z
N MET A 1 -63.89 -50.47 -9.37
CA MET A 1 -64.48 -51.78 -9.02
C MET A 1 -63.51 -52.50 -8.08
N THR A 2 -64.05 -53.15 -7.03
CA THR A 2 -63.48 -54.23 -6.19
C THR A 2 -62.19 -53.93 -5.37
N ARG A 3 -62.23 -53.72 -4.02
CA ARG A 3 -62.33 -54.70 -2.88
C ARG A 3 -61.13 -55.70 -2.85
N HIS A 4 -60.46 -56.09 -1.75
CA HIS A 4 -60.71 -56.06 -0.29
C HIS A 4 -59.48 -56.53 0.53
N GLY A 5 -59.39 -56.08 1.81
CA GLY A 5 -59.03 -56.88 3.02
C GLY A 5 -57.55 -57.13 3.38
N GLY A 6 -57.13 -57.26 4.65
CA GLY A 6 -57.80 -57.20 5.96
C GLY A 6 -56.89 -57.75 7.09
N LEU A 7 -56.81 -57.01 8.21
CA LEU A 7 -56.53 -57.33 9.63
C LEU A 7 -55.55 -58.44 10.09
N ARG A 8 -54.79 -58.12 11.17
CA ARG A 8 -54.86 -58.85 12.48
C ARG A 8 -54.39 -58.01 13.68
N ARG A 9 -55.08 -58.20 14.81
CA ARG A 9 -54.99 -57.55 16.14
C ARG A 9 -54.27 -58.45 17.17
N SER A 10 -53.89 -57.83 18.31
CA SER A 10 -53.94 -58.29 19.74
C SER A 10 -52.56 -58.16 20.42
N ALA A 11 -52.29 -57.28 21.39
CA ALA A 11 -52.84 -57.00 22.73
C ALA A 11 -52.37 -57.98 23.83
N LEU A 12 -51.58 -57.48 24.81
CA LEU A 12 -51.60 -57.91 26.21
C LEU A 12 -50.84 -56.94 27.13
N VAL A 13 -51.41 -56.78 28.33
CA VAL A 13 -51.14 -55.83 29.42
C VAL A 13 -50.28 -56.50 30.49
N GLY A 14 -49.41 -55.74 31.19
CA GLY A 14 -48.73 -56.19 32.41
C GLY A 14 -48.07 -55.04 33.17
N LEU A 15 -48.51 -54.82 34.41
CA LEU A 15 -48.26 -53.69 35.31
C LEU A 15 -47.19 -54.07 36.36
N ALA A 16 -46.22 -53.19 36.70
CA ALA A 16 -45.80 -52.82 38.08
C ALA A 16 -44.38 -52.19 38.19
N LEU A 17 -44.37 -50.97 38.80
CA LEU A 17 -43.39 -50.19 39.61
C LEU A 17 -41.92 -50.66 39.73
N THR A 18 -40.89 -49.78 39.68
CA THR A 18 -40.62 -48.63 40.60
C THR A 18 -39.69 -47.53 40.00
N SER A 19 -40.13 -46.26 40.13
CA SER A 19 -39.43 -44.94 40.35
C SER A 19 -37.93 -44.75 40.01
N ALA A 20 -37.43 -43.63 39.44
CA ALA A 20 -37.79 -42.23 39.72
C ALA A 20 -37.36 -41.19 38.63
N THR A 21 -38.27 -40.22 38.41
CA THR A 21 -38.10 -38.78 38.06
C THR A 21 -37.24 -38.32 36.86
N SER A 22 -37.94 -37.91 35.79
CA SER A 22 -37.54 -36.79 34.92
C SER A 22 -38.79 -35.96 34.55
N ILE A 23 -38.72 -34.65 34.83
CA ILE A 23 -39.79 -33.68 34.56
C ILE A 23 -39.79 -33.33 33.06
N LEU A 24 -40.93 -33.55 32.39
CA LEU A 24 -41.28 -32.95 31.10
C LEU A 24 -41.65 -31.48 31.31
N CYS A 25 -41.23 -30.59 30.40
CA CYS A 25 -41.91 -29.32 30.17
C CYS A 25 -42.15 -29.17 28.65
N ALA A 26 -43.42 -29.04 28.28
CA ALA A 26 -43.91 -28.89 26.93
C ALA A 26 -43.52 -27.53 26.33
N THR A 27 -43.03 -27.51 25.08
CA THR A 27 -42.86 -26.28 24.31
C THR A 27 -44.04 -26.12 23.35
N VAL A 28 -44.92 -25.17 23.68
CA VAL A 28 -45.93 -24.64 22.77
C VAL A 28 -45.20 -23.68 21.82
N ALA A 29 -45.20 -23.97 20.52
CA ALA A 29 -44.63 -23.08 19.51
C ALA A 29 -45.52 -21.84 19.36
N GLY A 30 -45.06 -20.70 19.89
CA GLY A 30 -45.63 -19.39 19.57
C GLY A 30 -45.12 -18.87 18.23
N PRO A 31 -45.89 -18.02 17.53
CA PRO A 31 -45.44 -17.41 16.28
C PRO A 31 -44.20 -16.55 16.55
N ALA A 32 -43.16 -16.75 15.74
CA ALA A 32 -41.96 -15.92 15.75
C ALA A 32 -42.37 -14.46 15.49
N LEU A 33 -42.28 -13.62 16.53
CA LEU A 33 -42.34 -12.17 16.37
C LEU A 33 -41.16 -11.76 15.49
N ALA A 34 -41.45 -11.26 14.29
CA ALA A 34 -40.48 -10.52 13.50
C ALA A 34 -39.96 -9.35 14.35
N ASP A 35 -38.64 -9.26 14.55
CA ASP A 35 -37.99 -8.13 15.21
C ASP A 35 -38.42 -6.85 14.47
N PRO A 36 -38.98 -5.82 15.15
CA PRO A 36 -39.38 -4.60 14.48
C PRO A 36 -38.17 -4.03 13.74
N LYS A 37 -38.34 -3.59 12.48
CA LYS A 37 -37.29 -2.87 11.72
C LYS A 37 -36.74 -1.74 12.59
N ARG A 38 -35.61 -1.97 13.26
CA ARG A 38 -34.93 -0.93 14.03
C ARG A 38 -34.47 0.14 13.04
N PRO A 39 -34.81 1.42 13.24
CA PRO A 39 -34.32 2.48 12.36
C PRO A 39 -32.79 2.48 12.38
N SER A 40 -32.19 2.32 11.20
CA SER A 40 -30.74 2.26 11.03
C SER A 40 -30.12 3.65 11.09
N VAL A 41 -28.98 3.78 11.76
CA VAL A 41 -28.16 5.00 11.71
C VAL A 41 -27.64 5.21 10.29
N ARG A 42 -27.91 6.38 9.71
CA ARG A 42 -27.52 6.71 8.33
C ARG A 42 -26.03 7.00 8.26
N GLY A 43 -25.40 6.63 7.13
CA GLY A 43 -23.98 6.88 6.89
C GLY A 43 -23.04 6.15 7.87
N ALA A 44 -23.54 5.14 8.59
CA ALA A 44 -22.70 4.28 9.41
C ALA A 44 -21.98 3.25 8.54
N GLY A 45 -20.67 3.08 8.75
CA GLY A 45 -19.84 2.13 8.00
C GLY A 45 -19.28 2.64 6.66
N THR A 46 -19.43 3.93 6.36
CA THR A 46 -18.72 4.59 5.24
C THR A 46 -17.27 4.90 5.64
N ALA A 47 -16.36 5.05 4.66
CA ALA A 47 -14.96 5.38 4.92
C ALA A 47 -14.79 6.77 5.56
N GLU A 48 -15.73 7.66 5.27
CA GLU A 48 -15.78 9.04 5.73
C GLU A 48 -16.43 9.17 7.12
N ALA A 49 -17.00 8.09 7.66
CA ALA A 49 -17.67 8.11 8.95
C ALA A 49 -16.69 8.44 10.09
N VAL A 50 -17.00 9.47 10.87
CA VAL A 50 -16.21 9.83 12.05
C VAL A 50 -16.69 9.00 13.24
N PRO A 51 -15.83 8.15 13.85
CA PRO A 51 -16.23 7.30 14.97
C PRO A 51 -16.78 8.09 16.16
N GLY A 52 -17.85 7.58 16.77
CA GLY A 52 -18.43 8.15 17.98
C GLY A 52 -19.13 9.50 17.82
N ARG A 53 -19.29 10.02 16.59
CA ARG A 53 -19.90 11.33 16.32
C ARG A 53 -21.13 11.22 15.44
N TYR A 54 -22.25 11.78 15.90
CA TYR A 54 -23.54 11.65 15.22
C TYR A 54 -24.27 12.98 15.19
N ILE A 55 -25.11 13.14 14.17
CA ILE A 55 -26.07 14.23 13.97
C ILE A 55 -27.46 13.64 14.17
N VAL A 56 -28.23 14.27 15.04
CA VAL A 56 -29.59 13.90 15.40
C VAL A 56 -30.51 14.96 14.83
N VAL A 57 -31.37 14.57 13.92
CA VAL A 57 -32.31 15.46 13.25
C VAL A 57 -33.70 15.19 13.81
N LEU A 58 -34.39 16.24 14.24
CA LEU A 58 -35.66 16.19 14.93
C LEU A 58 -36.81 16.42 13.95
N LYS A 59 -37.91 15.69 14.14
CA LYS A 59 -39.09 15.77 13.26
C LYS A 59 -39.65 17.19 13.21
N LYS A 60 -40.11 17.61 12.02
CA LYS A 60 -40.81 18.88 11.84
C LYS A 60 -42.01 18.98 12.80
N GLY A 61 -42.15 20.13 13.46
CA GLY A 61 -43.23 20.41 14.41
C GLY A 61 -42.99 19.95 15.86
N LYS A 62 -41.95 19.14 16.13
CA LYS A 62 -41.61 18.71 17.50
C LYS A 62 -40.81 19.71 18.30
N THR A 63 -40.04 20.57 17.62
CA THR A 63 -39.36 21.68 18.26
C THR A 63 -39.31 22.89 17.32
N THR A 64 -39.19 24.09 17.89
CA THR A 64 -38.98 25.32 17.12
C THR A 64 -37.49 25.63 17.07
N PRO A 65 -37.01 26.43 16.09
CA PRO A 65 -35.63 26.91 16.04
C PRO A 65 -35.09 27.44 17.37
N ALA A 66 -35.94 28.12 18.15
CA ALA A 66 -35.58 28.67 19.46
C ALA A 66 -35.46 27.61 20.58
N LYS A 67 -36.07 26.43 20.41
CA LYS A 67 -36.15 25.35 21.42
C LYS A 67 -35.29 24.12 21.09
N VAL A 68 -34.53 24.14 19.99
CA VAL A 68 -33.67 23.00 19.64
C VAL A 68 -32.61 22.73 20.70
N LYS A 69 -32.05 23.78 21.32
CA LYS A 69 -31.03 23.63 22.37
C LYS A 69 -31.57 22.88 23.60
N SER A 70 -32.78 23.23 24.06
CA SER A 70 -33.43 22.52 25.17
C SER A 70 -33.81 21.10 24.82
N ALA A 71 -34.30 20.85 23.59
CA ALA A 71 -34.62 19.50 23.12
C ALA A 71 -33.37 18.62 23.02
N ALA A 72 -32.26 19.17 22.54
CA ALA A 72 -30.97 18.49 22.46
C ALA A 72 -30.46 18.07 23.85
N SER A 73 -30.56 18.96 24.85
CA SER A 73 -30.18 18.64 26.23
C SER A 73 -31.08 17.57 26.85
N ALA A 74 -32.40 17.61 26.61
CA ALA A 74 -33.34 16.62 27.11
C ALA A 74 -33.07 15.22 26.52
N LEU A 75 -32.99 15.13 25.20
CA LEU A 75 -32.75 13.86 24.49
C LEU A 75 -31.37 13.27 24.79
N ALA A 76 -30.33 14.11 24.93
CA ALA A 76 -29.01 13.64 25.35
C ALA A 76 -28.99 13.15 26.81
N GLY A 77 -29.77 13.79 27.70
CA GLY A 77 -29.94 13.34 29.07
C GLY A 77 -30.68 12.00 29.19
N GLU A 78 -31.66 11.77 28.31
CA GLU A 78 -32.48 10.54 28.32
C GLU A 78 -31.78 9.34 27.67
N HIS A 79 -31.14 9.53 26.51
CA HIS A 79 -30.56 8.42 25.73
C HIS A 79 -29.04 8.24 25.91
N GLY A 80 -28.41 9.19 26.61
CA GLY A 80 -26.97 9.30 26.76
C GLY A 80 -26.30 10.03 25.58
N GLY A 81 -25.05 10.44 25.81
CA GLY A 81 -24.24 11.17 24.85
C GLY A 81 -24.05 12.65 25.22
N THR A 82 -23.04 13.28 24.65
CA THR A 82 -22.66 14.66 24.97
C THR A 82 -22.93 15.57 23.79
N VAL A 83 -23.84 16.53 23.94
CA VAL A 83 -24.14 17.52 22.90
C VAL A 83 -22.89 18.34 22.58
N ARG A 84 -22.57 18.44 21.29
CA ARG A 84 -21.41 19.18 20.78
C ARG A 84 -21.80 20.49 20.11
N ARG A 85 -22.82 20.45 19.25
CA ARG A 85 -23.32 21.62 18.51
C ARG A 85 -24.82 21.52 18.33
N VAL A 86 -25.51 22.64 18.37
CA VAL A 86 -26.96 22.72 18.10
C VAL A 86 -27.17 23.45 16.78
N PHE A 87 -28.02 22.89 15.93
CA PHE A 87 -28.45 23.46 14.67
C PHE A 87 -29.91 23.86 14.80
N GLY A 88 -30.21 25.15 14.71
CA GLY A 88 -31.59 25.67 14.79
C GLY A 88 -32.05 26.42 13.56
N LYS A 89 -31.13 26.78 12.66
CA LYS A 89 -31.42 27.62 11.48
C LYS A 89 -31.51 26.81 10.19
N ALA A 90 -30.43 26.12 9.82
CA ALA A 90 -30.32 25.36 8.57
C ALA A 90 -30.80 23.90 8.69
N LEU A 91 -30.79 23.36 9.91
CA LEU A 91 -31.19 22.00 10.23
C LEU A 91 -31.85 22.05 11.61
N ASN A 92 -32.92 21.29 11.82
CA ASN A 92 -33.58 21.18 13.12
C ASN A 92 -32.99 20.02 13.91
N GLY A 93 -31.87 20.22 14.60
CA GLY A 93 -31.15 19.11 15.21
C GLY A 93 -29.90 19.48 15.98
N TYR A 94 -29.10 18.49 16.35
CA TYR A 94 -27.85 18.70 17.07
C TYR A 94 -26.83 17.62 16.71
N SER A 95 -25.56 17.89 16.98
CA SER A 95 -24.51 16.87 16.96
C SER A 95 -24.14 16.47 18.37
N ALA A 96 -23.82 15.19 18.58
CA ALA A 96 -23.41 14.65 19.86
C ALA A 96 -22.35 13.56 19.70
N THR A 97 -21.56 13.38 20.76
CA THR A 97 -20.71 12.20 20.94
C THR A 97 -21.51 11.10 21.63
N MET A 98 -21.56 9.91 21.04
CA MET A 98 -22.31 8.76 21.57
C MET A 98 -21.71 7.44 21.06
N ASP A 99 -22.00 6.32 21.72
CA ASP A 99 -21.68 4.99 21.21
C ASP A 99 -22.74 4.52 20.19
N VAL A 100 -22.45 3.41 19.48
CA VAL A 100 -23.33 2.86 18.43
C VAL A 100 -24.70 2.44 18.99
N ARG A 101 -24.76 1.96 20.24
CA ARG A 101 -26.01 1.53 20.87
C ARG A 101 -26.87 2.72 21.27
N GLN A 102 -26.25 3.78 21.79
CA GLN A 102 -26.88 5.07 22.09
C GLN A 102 -27.45 5.69 20.82
N ALA A 103 -26.66 5.73 19.73
CA ALA A 103 -27.11 6.24 18.43
C ALA A 103 -28.31 5.45 17.87
N ALA A 104 -28.29 4.11 17.98
CA ALA A 104 -29.37 3.26 17.53
C ALA A 104 -30.65 3.42 18.37
N ARG A 105 -30.54 3.63 19.70
CA ARG A 105 -31.70 3.93 20.56
C ARG A 105 -32.30 5.29 20.21
N LEU A 106 -31.46 6.29 20.05
CA LEU A 106 -31.89 7.64 19.71
C LEU A 106 -32.50 7.73 18.31
N ALA A 107 -32.04 6.89 17.36
CA ALA A 107 -32.68 6.75 16.04
C ALA A 107 -34.11 6.19 16.11
N ALA A 108 -34.47 5.50 17.20
CA ALA A 108 -35.79 4.95 17.43
C ALA A 108 -36.72 5.87 18.24
N ASP A 109 -36.23 7.03 18.67
CA ASP A 109 -37.00 7.99 19.46
C ASP A 109 -38.14 8.63 18.64
N PRO A 110 -39.35 8.79 19.20
CA PRO A 110 -40.50 9.32 18.48
C PRO A 110 -40.33 10.77 17.99
N ASP A 111 -39.46 11.57 18.61
CA ASP A 111 -39.19 12.96 18.24
C ASP A 111 -38.01 13.11 17.26
N VAL A 112 -37.25 12.04 17.04
CA VAL A 112 -36.12 11.98 16.11
C VAL A 112 -36.59 11.54 14.72
N GLU A 113 -36.24 12.30 13.69
CA GLU A 113 -36.49 11.98 12.29
C GLU A 113 -35.45 11.00 11.75
N TYR A 114 -34.18 11.25 12.05
CA TYR A 114 -33.09 10.30 11.81
C TYR A 114 -31.84 10.66 12.63
N VAL A 115 -31.00 9.64 12.83
CA VAL A 115 -29.62 9.81 13.28
C VAL A 115 -28.69 9.48 12.11
N GLN A 116 -27.71 10.34 11.88
CA GLN A 116 -26.69 10.17 10.86
C GLN A 116 -25.30 10.25 11.50
N GLN A 117 -24.40 9.34 11.18
CA GLN A 117 -23.01 9.45 11.59
C GLN A 117 -22.33 10.62 10.86
N VAL A 118 -21.56 11.44 11.58
CA VAL A 118 -20.84 12.57 11.00
C VAL A 118 -19.89 12.07 9.91
N GLN A 119 -19.89 12.74 8.76
CA GLN A 119 -18.99 12.44 7.64
C GLN A 119 -17.85 13.45 7.61
N ARG A 120 -16.64 13.01 7.23
CA ARG A 120 -15.55 13.89 6.80
C ARG A 120 -15.91 14.47 5.43
N TRP A 121 -15.60 15.75 5.24
CA TRP A 121 -15.66 16.42 3.95
C TRP A 121 -14.28 17.00 3.73
N SER A 122 -13.66 16.75 2.58
CA SER A 122 -12.41 17.41 2.16
C SER A 122 -12.64 18.13 0.84
N THR A 123 -11.73 19.03 0.52
CA THR A 123 -11.61 19.71 -0.78
C THR A 123 -10.88 18.84 -1.81
N ALA A 124 -10.70 17.54 -1.55
CA ALA A 124 -9.93 16.63 -2.40
C ALA A 124 -10.40 16.70 -3.85
N GLY A 125 -9.47 17.01 -4.75
CA GLY A 125 -9.70 16.90 -6.18
C GLY A 125 -9.36 15.48 -6.65
N THR A 126 -9.96 15.10 -7.78
CA THR A 126 -9.63 13.85 -8.47
C THR A 126 -9.21 14.19 -9.89
N GLN A 127 -7.97 13.83 -10.25
CA GLN A 127 -7.52 13.82 -11.64
C GLN A 127 -7.93 12.50 -12.29
N THR A 128 -8.55 12.57 -13.46
CA THR A 128 -8.82 11.40 -14.31
C THR A 128 -7.67 11.18 -15.28
N THR A 129 -7.33 9.92 -15.55
CA THR A 129 -6.21 9.55 -16.43
C THR A 129 -4.86 10.14 -15.97
N PRO A 130 -4.50 10.02 -14.68
CA PRO A 130 -3.20 10.48 -14.21
C PRO A 130 -2.06 9.58 -14.73
N PRO A 131 -0.81 10.05 -14.68
CA PRO A 131 0.35 9.15 -14.78
C PRO A 131 0.27 8.04 -13.74
N TRP A 132 0.79 6.86 -14.09
CA TRP A 132 0.67 5.67 -13.25
C TRP A 132 1.24 5.84 -11.84
N GLY A 133 2.28 6.66 -11.67
CA GLY A 133 2.90 6.89 -10.37
C GLY A 133 1.93 7.57 -9.41
N LEU A 134 1.19 8.57 -9.89
CA LEU A 134 0.13 9.23 -9.13
C LEU A 134 -1.02 8.27 -8.83
N ASP A 135 -1.50 7.55 -9.83
CA ASP A 135 -2.52 6.50 -9.64
C ASP A 135 -2.04 5.42 -8.68
N ARG A 136 -0.74 5.12 -8.60
CA ARG A 136 -0.27 4.08 -7.69
C ARG A 136 -0.32 4.55 -6.24
N ILE A 137 0.08 5.80 -5.97
CA ILE A 137 0.28 6.27 -4.59
C ILE A 137 -1.03 6.56 -3.84
N ASP A 138 -2.20 6.58 -4.46
CA ASP A 138 -3.48 6.70 -3.75
C ASP A 138 -4.23 5.36 -3.61
N GLN A 139 -3.61 4.25 -4.03
CA GLN A 139 -4.23 2.91 -4.06
C GLN A 139 -3.64 1.98 -3.01
N LEU A 140 -4.52 1.22 -2.36
CA LEU A 140 -4.14 0.22 -1.35
C LEU A 140 -3.65 -1.11 -1.94
N LYS A 141 -3.87 -1.31 -3.24
CA LYS A 141 -3.47 -2.51 -3.98
C LYS A 141 -2.68 -2.07 -5.20
N THR A 142 -1.81 -2.94 -5.70
CA THR A 142 -0.99 -2.68 -6.88
C THR A 142 -1.80 -2.31 -8.12
N ARG A 143 -3.04 -2.83 -8.22
CA ARG A 143 -3.94 -2.53 -9.33
C ARG A 143 -4.45 -1.08 -9.22
N THR A 144 -4.15 -0.29 -10.23
CA THR A 144 -4.60 1.09 -10.43
C THR A 144 -6.04 1.18 -10.95
N ASP A 145 -6.67 2.35 -10.76
CA ASP A 145 -8.08 2.59 -11.13
C ASP A 145 -8.29 3.70 -12.18
N GLY A 146 -7.21 4.31 -12.66
CA GLY A 146 -7.23 5.38 -13.65
C GLY A 146 -7.53 6.76 -13.06
N LYS A 147 -7.41 6.92 -11.73
CA LYS A 147 -7.70 8.16 -11.02
C LYS A 147 -6.62 8.46 -9.99
N TYR A 148 -6.47 9.74 -9.70
CA TYR A 148 -5.61 10.22 -8.62
C TYR A 148 -6.41 11.17 -7.75
N THR A 149 -6.73 10.74 -6.53
CA THR A 149 -7.49 11.48 -5.54
C THR A 149 -6.56 11.93 -4.42
N TYR A 150 -6.25 13.22 -4.42
CA TYR A 150 -5.32 13.81 -3.46
C TYR A 150 -6.08 14.42 -2.26
N PRO A 151 -5.69 14.12 -1.01
CA PRO A 151 -6.39 14.60 0.19
C PRO A 151 -6.27 16.12 0.39
N ALA A 152 -5.16 16.70 -0.08
CA ALA A 152 -4.80 18.11 -0.04
C ALA A 152 -4.09 18.49 -1.35
N THR A 153 -3.78 19.76 -1.57
CA THR A 153 -3.14 20.24 -2.79
C THR A 153 -1.65 20.58 -2.66
N GLY A 154 -1.12 20.71 -1.44
CA GLY A 154 0.18 21.32 -1.16
C GLY A 154 0.16 22.85 -1.08
N ALA A 155 -1.01 23.49 -1.04
CA ALA A 155 -1.14 24.94 -1.01
C ALA A 155 -0.52 25.53 0.26
N GLY A 156 0.26 26.60 0.11
CA GLY A 156 0.94 27.26 1.24
C GLY A 156 2.20 26.54 1.72
N VAL A 157 2.66 25.52 0.98
CA VAL A 157 3.93 24.83 1.21
C VAL A 157 4.91 25.16 0.07
N THR A 158 6.18 25.34 0.40
CA THR A 158 7.25 25.54 -0.58
C THR A 158 8.09 24.27 -0.72
N ALA A 159 8.27 23.80 -1.95
CA ALA A 159 9.15 22.69 -2.30
C ALA A 159 10.43 23.19 -2.99
N TYR A 160 11.57 23.02 -2.33
CA TYR A 160 12.89 23.35 -2.86
C TYR A 160 13.46 22.16 -3.63
N VAL A 161 13.83 22.38 -4.88
CA VAL A 161 14.42 21.36 -5.77
C VAL A 161 15.92 21.63 -5.87
N ILE A 162 16.71 20.90 -5.09
CA ILE A 162 18.18 20.98 -5.07
C ILE A 162 18.70 19.99 -6.13
N ASP A 163 18.93 20.47 -7.35
CA ASP A 163 19.13 19.62 -8.54
C ASP A 163 19.84 20.38 -9.70
N THR A 164 19.58 20.06 -10.97
CA THR A 164 20.12 20.74 -12.17
C THR A 164 19.44 22.08 -12.50
N GLY A 165 18.49 22.53 -11.67
CA GLY A 165 17.65 23.71 -11.91
C GLY A 165 16.18 23.34 -12.21
N ILE A 166 15.36 24.32 -12.61
CA ILE A 166 14.01 24.06 -13.15
C ILE A 166 13.82 24.93 -14.40
N ASP A 167 13.21 24.37 -15.44
CA ASP A 167 12.64 25.15 -16.55
C ASP A 167 11.31 25.78 -16.10
N ILE A 168 11.41 26.91 -15.39
CA ILE A 168 10.28 27.51 -14.65
C ILE A 168 9.12 27.96 -15.55
N ASP A 169 9.38 28.18 -16.83
CA ASP A 169 8.37 28.60 -17.82
C ASP A 169 7.55 27.42 -18.39
N HIS A 170 7.86 26.18 -18.00
CA HIS A 170 7.11 25.01 -18.44
C HIS A 170 5.65 25.10 -17.96
N GLN A 171 4.69 24.96 -18.90
CA GLN A 171 3.26 25.21 -18.65
C GLN A 171 2.66 24.32 -17.56
N ASP A 172 3.23 23.13 -17.34
CA ASP A 172 2.75 22.22 -16.29
C ASP A 172 2.91 22.82 -14.87
N PHE A 173 3.80 23.79 -14.67
CA PHE A 173 3.96 24.47 -13.38
C PHE A 173 2.93 25.58 -13.15
N ASP A 174 2.27 26.08 -14.20
CA ASP A 174 1.24 27.12 -14.12
C ASP A 174 1.69 28.36 -13.32
N GLY A 175 2.96 28.77 -13.50
CA GLY A 175 3.57 29.93 -12.84
C GLY A 175 3.97 29.72 -11.38
N ARG A 176 3.81 28.51 -10.82
CA ARG A 176 4.20 28.17 -9.43
C ARG A 176 5.67 27.82 -9.27
N ALA A 177 6.44 27.79 -10.34
CA ALA A 177 7.88 27.56 -10.30
C ALA A 177 8.63 28.90 -10.36
N GLY A 178 9.62 29.09 -9.49
CA GLY A 178 10.45 30.28 -9.43
C GLY A 178 11.93 29.97 -9.21
N ASN A 179 12.79 30.92 -9.57
CA ASN A 179 14.22 30.81 -9.32
C ASN A 179 14.55 31.05 -7.84
N GLY A 180 15.43 30.22 -7.29
CA GLY A 180 16.04 30.40 -5.99
C GLY A 180 17.51 30.80 -6.09
N TYR A 181 18.39 29.81 -6.31
CA TYR A 181 19.83 30.00 -6.30
C TYR A 181 20.54 29.06 -7.27
N ASP A 182 21.52 29.57 -7.99
CA ASP A 182 22.45 28.79 -8.81
C ASP A 182 23.83 28.78 -8.16
N ALA A 183 24.22 27.63 -7.59
CA ALA A 183 25.54 27.44 -7.00
C ALA A 183 26.65 27.15 -8.04
N VAL A 184 26.26 26.79 -9.27
CA VAL A 184 27.19 26.50 -10.37
C VAL A 184 27.70 27.80 -10.98
N GLU A 185 26.81 28.74 -11.23
CA GLU A 185 27.11 30.05 -11.85
C GLU A 185 27.13 31.20 -10.82
N GLN A 186 26.74 30.92 -9.57
CA GLN A 186 26.74 31.85 -8.44
C GLN A 186 25.82 33.06 -8.63
N ASP A 187 24.63 32.82 -9.15
CA ASP A 187 23.59 33.84 -9.32
C ASP A 187 22.20 33.36 -8.86
N ASN A 188 21.15 34.10 -9.21
CA ASN A 188 19.77 33.80 -8.82
C ASN A 188 18.93 33.24 -9.99
N VAL A 189 19.56 32.65 -11.01
CA VAL A 189 18.89 32.08 -12.18
C VAL A 189 19.21 30.59 -12.28
N ALA A 190 18.44 29.79 -11.55
CA ALA A 190 18.59 28.33 -11.48
C ALA A 190 17.89 27.62 -12.65
N GLN A 191 18.20 28.03 -13.88
CA GLN A 191 17.61 27.46 -15.09
C GLN A 191 18.11 26.03 -15.33
N ASP A 192 17.19 25.13 -15.66
CA ASP A 192 17.56 23.76 -16.02
C ASP A 192 18.05 23.66 -17.47
N CYS A 193 19.26 23.15 -17.66
CA CYS A 193 19.84 22.82 -18.96
C CYS A 193 20.06 21.32 -19.16
N HIS A 194 19.87 20.50 -18.12
CA HIS A 194 20.01 19.05 -18.19
C HIS A 194 18.65 18.35 -18.35
N GLY A 195 17.61 18.86 -17.67
CA GLY A 195 16.24 18.35 -17.68
C GLY A 195 15.84 17.50 -16.47
N HIS A 196 16.81 17.10 -15.64
CA HIS A 196 16.53 16.22 -14.50
C HIS A 196 15.77 16.96 -13.41
N GLY A 197 16.19 18.18 -13.06
CA GLY A 197 15.54 19.04 -12.09
C GLY A 197 14.10 19.41 -12.46
N THR A 198 13.84 19.68 -13.74
CA THR A 198 12.49 19.93 -14.27
C THR A 198 11.60 18.69 -14.16
N HIS A 199 12.13 17.51 -14.46
CA HIS A 199 11.37 16.25 -14.35
C HIS A 199 10.96 15.97 -12.90
N VAL A 200 11.89 16.11 -11.95
CA VAL A 200 11.58 15.90 -10.52
C VAL A 200 10.64 16.97 -9.99
N ALA A 201 10.82 18.25 -10.37
CA ALA A 201 9.90 19.33 -10.02
C ALA A 201 8.47 19.07 -10.52
N GLY A 202 8.32 18.57 -11.74
CA GLY A 202 7.03 18.18 -12.32
C GLY A 202 6.37 17.05 -11.52
N THR A 203 7.15 16.10 -11.01
CA THR A 203 6.65 14.99 -10.19
C THR A 203 6.21 15.47 -8.79
N ILE A 204 6.89 16.47 -8.22
CA ILE A 204 6.50 17.09 -6.95
C ILE A 204 5.20 17.86 -7.12
N GLY A 205 5.18 18.81 -8.06
CA GLY A 205 4.22 19.92 -8.05
C GLY A 205 3.58 20.29 -9.39
N GLY A 206 3.79 19.53 -10.46
CA GLY A 206 3.13 19.77 -11.75
C GLY A 206 1.60 19.67 -11.70
N THR A 207 0.89 20.40 -12.55
CA THR A 207 -0.58 20.31 -12.66
C THR A 207 -1.02 18.94 -13.18
N THR A 208 -0.31 18.40 -14.18
CA THR A 208 -0.57 17.09 -14.78
C THR A 208 0.17 15.97 -14.04
N TYR A 209 1.46 16.18 -13.75
CA TYR A 209 2.36 15.11 -13.27
C TYR A 209 2.59 15.13 -11.76
N GLY A 210 2.20 16.22 -11.07
CA GLY A 210 2.54 16.45 -9.68
C GLY A 210 1.63 15.77 -8.67
N VAL A 211 2.26 15.30 -7.59
CA VAL A 211 1.58 14.81 -6.38
C VAL A 211 0.86 15.98 -5.67
N ALA A 212 1.57 17.09 -5.45
CA ALA A 212 1.07 18.27 -4.74
C ALA A 212 0.74 19.41 -5.72
N LYS A 213 -0.48 19.38 -6.26
CA LYS A 213 -0.91 20.22 -7.41
C LYS A 213 -0.92 21.74 -7.21
N ALA A 214 -0.76 22.23 -5.99
CA ALA A 214 -0.71 23.66 -5.66
C ALA A 214 0.49 24.04 -4.77
N VAL A 215 1.51 23.17 -4.70
CA VAL A 215 2.78 23.51 -4.05
C VAL A 215 3.54 24.54 -4.87
N GLU A 216 4.23 25.46 -4.20
CA GLU A 216 5.18 26.38 -4.83
C GLU A 216 6.53 25.67 -5.01
N LEU A 217 7.16 25.82 -6.17
CA LEU A 217 8.42 25.17 -6.53
C LEU A 217 9.53 26.20 -6.61
N VAL A 218 10.64 25.94 -5.92
CA VAL A 218 11.83 26.82 -5.96
C VAL A 218 13.02 26.05 -6.49
N ALA A 219 13.58 26.54 -7.59
CA ALA A 219 14.77 25.97 -8.23
C ALA A 219 16.05 26.32 -7.47
N VAL A 220 16.82 25.30 -7.09
CA VAL A 220 18.15 25.45 -6.49
C VAL A 220 19.13 24.60 -7.29
N ARG A 221 19.87 25.23 -8.20
CA ARG A 221 20.79 24.57 -9.13
C ARG A 221 22.13 24.32 -8.45
N VAL A 222 22.48 23.05 -8.29
CA VAL A 222 23.76 22.58 -7.72
C VAL A 222 24.49 21.60 -8.63
N LEU A 223 23.88 21.24 -9.76
CA LEU A 223 24.44 20.38 -10.80
C LEU A 223 24.45 21.14 -12.14
N ASN A 224 25.50 20.94 -12.93
CA ASN A 224 25.71 21.57 -14.23
C ASN A 224 24.87 20.90 -15.34
N CYS A 225 25.07 21.32 -16.59
CA CYS A 225 24.32 20.80 -17.74
C CYS A 225 24.62 19.34 -18.11
N ASP A 226 25.70 18.78 -17.58
CA ASP A 226 26.05 17.36 -17.70
C ASP A 226 25.53 16.54 -16.50
N GLY A 227 24.81 17.18 -15.57
CA GLY A 227 24.28 16.54 -14.36
C GLY A 227 25.34 16.33 -13.27
N GLU A 228 26.48 17.01 -13.37
CA GLU A 228 27.60 16.89 -12.45
C GLU A 228 27.68 18.09 -11.50
N GLY A 229 28.11 17.84 -10.27
CA GLY A 229 28.41 18.89 -9.30
C GLY A 229 29.29 18.34 -8.18
N ASP A 230 29.80 19.24 -7.34
CA ASP A 230 30.65 18.89 -6.21
C ASP A 230 29.98 19.15 -4.86
N SER A 231 30.63 18.69 -3.79
CA SER A 231 30.11 18.85 -2.43
C SER A 231 30.02 20.31 -2.00
N GLU A 232 30.84 21.22 -2.54
CA GLU A 232 30.78 22.65 -2.21
C GLU A 232 29.49 23.25 -2.77
N GLN A 233 29.18 22.99 -4.04
CA GLN A 233 27.95 23.44 -4.70
C GLN A 233 26.70 22.88 -4.01
N VAL A 234 26.70 21.58 -3.69
CA VAL A 234 25.58 20.93 -3.00
C VAL A 234 25.37 21.54 -1.61
N ILE A 235 26.44 21.74 -0.84
CA ILE A 235 26.35 22.36 0.50
C ILE A 235 25.89 23.81 0.38
N ALA A 236 26.37 24.59 -0.58
CA ALA A 236 25.93 25.96 -0.82
C ALA A 236 24.42 26.05 -1.14
N GLY A 237 23.90 25.11 -1.95
CA GLY A 237 22.46 25.00 -2.20
C GLY A 237 21.66 24.68 -0.95
N ILE A 238 22.13 23.73 -0.12
CA ILE A 238 21.50 23.39 1.17
C ILE A 238 21.51 24.59 2.13
N GLU A 239 22.63 25.31 2.20
CA GLU A 239 22.78 26.50 3.05
C GLU A 239 21.83 27.62 2.61
N TRP A 240 21.71 27.85 1.29
CA TRP A 240 20.77 28.82 0.74
C TRP A 240 19.33 28.47 1.10
N VAL A 241 18.92 27.20 0.93
CA VAL A 241 17.58 26.72 1.33
C VAL A 241 17.36 26.91 2.82
N THR A 242 18.32 26.51 3.65
CA THR A 242 18.25 26.65 5.12
C THR A 242 18.07 28.10 5.56
N THR A 243 18.68 29.04 4.83
CA THR A 243 18.65 30.48 5.13
C THR A 243 17.38 31.16 4.65
N ASN A 244 16.83 30.73 3.51
CA ASN A 244 15.74 31.42 2.82
C ASN A 244 14.37 30.74 2.97
N ALA A 245 14.32 29.50 3.47
CA ALA A 245 13.07 28.81 3.72
C ALA A 245 12.20 29.55 4.74
N THR A 246 10.93 29.73 4.40
CA THR A 246 9.93 30.35 5.28
C THR A 246 8.65 29.54 5.26
N GLY A 247 8.02 29.40 6.44
CA GLY A 247 6.81 28.59 6.58
C GLY A 247 7.05 27.09 6.32
N PRO A 248 5.97 26.32 6.10
CA PRO A 248 6.07 24.89 5.81
C PRO A 248 6.91 24.63 4.55
N SER A 249 7.97 23.84 4.69
CA SER A 249 8.96 23.66 3.62
C SER A 249 9.37 22.19 3.46
N VAL A 250 9.50 21.76 2.22
CA VAL A 250 10.07 20.46 1.83
C VAL A 250 11.25 20.71 0.89
N ALA A 251 12.31 19.92 1.00
CA ALA A 251 13.40 19.86 0.03
C ALA A 251 13.45 18.47 -0.60
N ASN A 252 13.61 18.42 -1.92
CA ASN A 252 13.92 17.20 -2.65
C ASN A 252 15.38 17.25 -3.13
N MET A 253 16.15 16.22 -2.76
CA MET A 253 17.50 15.99 -3.28
C MET A 253 17.53 14.67 -4.05
N SER A 254 17.30 14.76 -5.34
CA SER A 254 17.35 13.61 -6.27
C SER A 254 18.78 13.36 -6.80
N LEU A 255 19.77 13.56 -5.94
CA LEU A 255 21.21 13.45 -6.23
C LEU A 255 21.92 12.71 -5.11
N GLY A 256 23.14 12.27 -5.36
CA GLY A 256 23.97 11.67 -4.33
C GLY A 256 25.29 11.13 -4.85
N VAL A 257 26.14 10.70 -3.92
CA VAL A 257 27.43 10.06 -4.19
C VAL A 257 27.46 8.67 -3.59
N GLY A 258 28.07 7.71 -4.30
CA GLY A 258 28.16 6.30 -3.89
C GLY A 258 29.09 6.00 -2.71
N ARG A 259 29.38 7.00 -1.89
CA ARG A 259 30.18 6.94 -0.66
C ARG A 259 29.59 7.88 0.37
N VAL A 260 29.94 7.72 1.64
CA VAL A 260 29.56 8.68 2.69
C VAL A 260 30.39 9.96 2.52
N ASP A 261 29.70 11.09 2.39
CA ASP A 261 30.23 12.44 2.52
C ASP A 261 29.66 13.07 3.81
N GLN A 262 30.51 13.16 4.84
CA GLN A 262 30.06 13.63 6.15
C GLN A 262 29.64 15.11 6.13
N ALA A 263 30.25 15.94 5.29
CA ALA A 263 29.94 17.37 5.25
C ALA A 263 28.54 17.60 4.66
N VAL A 264 28.21 16.88 3.59
CA VAL A 264 26.85 16.89 3.01
C VAL A 264 25.84 16.32 4.00
N ASN A 265 26.14 15.20 4.66
CA ASN A 265 25.25 14.62 5.67
C ASN A 265 24.96 15.59 6.82
N ASP A 266 25.99 16.26 7.32
CA ASP A 266 25.89 17.28 8.37
C ASP A 266 25.06 18.48 7.93
N ALA A 267 25.23 18.96 6.69
CA ALA A 267 24.46 20.06 6.12
C ALA A 267 22.97 19.71 6.02
N VAL A 268 22.65 18.55 5.47
CA VAL A 268 21.26 18.04 5.39
C VAL A 268 20.67 17.90 6.79
N ALA A 269 21.38 17.29 7.73
CA ALA A 269 20.89 17.12 9.10
C ALA A 269 20.61 18.46 9.81
N ARG A 270 21.46 19.48 9.61
CA ARG A 270 21.25 20.83 10.17
C ARG A 270 20.07 21.54 9.52
N SER A 271 19.90 21.39 8.20
CA SER A 271 18.74 21.93 7.48
C SER A 271 17.43 21.29 7.93
N ILE A 272 17.44 19.98 8.17
CA ILE A 272 16.28 19.30 8.77
C ILE A 272 16.01 19.82 10.17
N ALA A 273 17.05 20.04 10.98
CA ALA A 273 16.89 20.58 12.32
C ALA A 273 16.36 22.03 12.34
N SER A 274 16.47 22.79 11.24
CA SER A 274 15.87 24.13 11.11
C SER A 274 14.39 24.10 10.71
N GLY A 275 13.80 22.92 10.51
CA GLY A 275 12.37 22.74 10.25
C GLY A 275 11.99 22.32 8.82
N ILE A 276 12.96 22.04 7.96
CA ILE A 276 12.72 21.68 6.56
C ILE A 276 12.66 20.15 6.43
N THR A 277 11.62 19.60 5.80
CA THR A 277 11.53 18.15 5.57
C THR A 277 12.32 17.76 4.32
N TYR A 278 13.20 16.77 4.38
CA TYR A 278 14.01 16.33 3.23
C TYR A 278 13.57 14.95 2.73
N ALA A 279 13.24 14.86 1.43
CA ALA A 279 13.18 13.59 0.69
C ALA A 279 14.46 13.43 -0.13
N VAL A 280 15.10 12.27 -0.02
CA VAL A 280 16.38 12.00 -0.70
C VAL A 280 16.35 10.67 -1.46
N ALA A 281 17.02 10.66 -2.61
CA ALA A 281 17.19 9.45 -3.41
C ALA A 281 18.08 8.41 -2.70
N ALA A 282 17.67 7.14 -2.67
CA ALA A 282 18.50 6.07 -2.10
C ALA A 282 19.76 5.74 -2.93
N GLY A 283 19.72 5.99 -4.25
CA GLY A 283 20.78 5.70 -5.21
C GLY A 283 20.46 4.53 -6.15
N ASN A 284 21.15 4.47 -7.29
CA ASN A 284 20.80 3.63 -8.44
C ASN A 284 21.86 2.58 -8.80
N ILE A 285 22.65 2.11 -7.83
CA ILE A 285 23.79 1.21 -8.08
C ILE A 285 23.64 -0.17 -7.42
N MET A 286 22.44 -0.52 -6.93
CA MET A 286 22.18 -1.76 -6.21
C MET A 286 23.17 -1.97 -5.04
N ALA A 287 23.31 -0.94 -4.20
CA ALA A 287 24.16 -0.96 -3.01
C ALA A 287 23.37 -0.69 -1.73
N ASN A 288 24.03 -0.88 -0.59
CA ASN A 288 23.50 -0.50 0.71
C ASN A 288 23.40 1.03 0.82
N ALA A 289 22.20 1.58 0.95
CA ALA A 289 21.93 3.01 1.03
C ALA A 289 22.62 3.69 2.24
N CYS A 290 22.99 2.92 3.27
CA CYS A 290 23.77 3.43 4.39
C CYS A 290 25.21 3.83 4.04
N GLU A 291 25.70 3.43 2.87
CA GLU A 291 27.07 3.68 2.42
C GLU A 291 27.15 4.86 1.45
N SER A 292 26.04 5.54 1.17
CA SER A 292 25.95 6.70 0.27
C SER A 292 25.40 7.95 0.96
N SER A 293 25.72 9.11 0.43
CA SER A 293 25.20 10.40 0.89
C SER A 293 24.36 11.07 -0.20
N PRO A 294 23.25 11.74 0.16
CA PRO A 294 22.72 11.95 1.52
C PRO A 294 21.84 10.81 2.06
N ALA A 295 21.70 9.68 1.34
CA ALA A 295 20.85 8.55 1.72
C ALA A 295 21.10 7.97 3.13
N SER A 296 22.32 8.14 3.66
CA SER A 296 22.71 7.69 5.01
C SER A 296 22.30 8.63 6.14
N VAL A 297 21.70 9.80 5.85
CA VAL A 297 21.23 10.75 6.88
C VAL A 297 19.96 10.23 7.56
N PRO A 298 19.98 9.84 8.85
CA PRO A 298 18.84 9.16 9.48
C PRO A 298 17.59 10.05 9.64
N ALA A 299 17.76 11.37 9.64
CA ALA A 299 16.66 12.33 9.77
C ALA A 299 15.96 12.64 8.44
N ALA A 300 16.59 12.32 7.30
CA ALA A 300 15.98 12.45 5.99
C ALA A 300 14.96 11.33 5.75
N ILE A 301 14.15 11.47 4.70
CA ILE A 301 13.29 10.41 4.19
C ILE A 301 13.98 9.81 2.96
N THR A 302 14.64 8.66 3.12
CA THR A 302 15.40 8.01 2.05
C THR A 302 14.51 7.08 1.23
N VAL A 303 14.44 7.32 -0.09
CA VAL A 303 13.42 6.75 -0.97
C VAL A 303 14.00 5.79 -2.01
N GLY A 304 13.52 4.55 -1.97
CA GLY A 304 13.77 3.52 -2.99
C GLY A 304 12.81 3.58 -4.17
N ALA A 305 13.18 2.94 -5.29
CA ALA A 305 12.35 2.89 -6.48
C ALA A 305 11.62 1.56 -6.64
N THR A 306 10.36 1.63 -7.09
CA THR A 306 9.54 0.47 -7.50
C THR A 306 8.98 0.65 -8.91
N ASP A 307 8.55 -0.45 -9.50
CA ASP A 307 7.86 -0.49 -10.78
C ASP A 307 6.32 -0.60 -10.64
N ARG A 308 5.64 -0.79 -11.77
CA ARG A 308 4.17 -0.89 -11.88
C ARG A 308 3.56 -2.13 -11.24
N VAL A 309 4.37 -3.10 -10.84
CA VAL A 309 3.93 -4.33 -10.16
C VAL A 309 4.44 -4.40 -8.73
N ASP A 310 4.85 -3.25 -8.16
CA ASP A 310 5.43 -3.10 -6.83
C ASP A 310 6.72 -3.92 -6.61
N MET A 311 7.43 -4.31 -7.68
CA MET A 311 8.77 -4.86 -7.53
C MET A 311 9.76 -3.73 -7.27
N ARG A 312 10.70 -3.94 -6.35
CA ARG A 312 11.86 -3.04 -6.22
C ARG A 312 12.58 -2.99 -7.56
N ALA A 313 12.85 -1.77 -8.04
CA ALA A 313 13.61 -1.59 -9.27
C ALA A 313 15.02 -2.19 -9.09
N TRP A 314 15.50 -2.92 -10.10
CA TRP A 314 16.76 -3.68 -10.01
C TRP A 314 17.97 -2.79 -9.65
N PHE A 315 17.97 -1.54 -10.09
CA PHE A 315 19.02 -0.56 -9.80
C PHE A 315 18.91 0.06 -8.40
N SER A 316 17.75 0.01 -7.75
CA SER A 316 17.51 0.72 -6.49
C SER A 316 18.44 0.19 -5.41
N ASN A 317 19.14 1.10 -4.75
CA ASN A 317 19.81 0.84 -3.48
C ASN A 317 18.79 0.35 -2.43
N TYR A 318 19.31 -0.28 -1.38
CA TYR A 318 18.53 -1.03 -0.39
C TYR A 318 19.16 -0.96 1.01
N GLY A 319 18.54 -1.63 1.98
CA GLY A 319 19.04 -1.77 3.34
C GLY A 319 18.37 -0.84 4.34
N ARG A 320 18.84 -0.88 5.59
CA ARG A 320 18.17 -0.28 6.75
C ARG A 320 18.06 1.25 6.73
N CYS A 321 18.83 1.93 5.88
CA CYS A 321 18.77 3.39 5.73
C CYS A 321 17.72 3.84 4.71
N LEU A 322 17.04 2.90 4.05
CA LEU A 322 15.91 3.18 3.16
C LEU A 322 14.61 3.10 3.97
N ASP A 323 13.86 4.19 3.97
CA ASP A 323 12.68 4.37 4.81
C ASP A 323 11.39 3.87 4.14
N LEU A 324 11.25 4.12 2.85
CA LEU A 324 10.16 3.62 2.03
C LEU A 324 10.51 3.59 0.54
N PHE A 325 9.66 2.96 -0.25
CA PHE A 325 9.71 2.93 -1.70
C PHE A 325 8.60 3.81 -2.30
N ALA A 326 8.84 4.32 -3.51
CA ALA A 326 7.83 5.00 -4.31
C ALA A 326 8.00 4.65 -5.80
N PRO A 327 7.02 5.00 -6.66
CA PRO A 327 7.14 4.82 -8.11
C PRO A 327 8.42 5.44 -8.67
N GLY A 328 9.29 4.64 -9.28
CA GLY A 328 10.59 5.12 -9.77
C GLY A 328 11.04 4.54 -11.10
N THR A 329 10.19 3.79 -11.80
CA THR A 329 10.52 3.20 -13.10
C THR A 329 9.51 3.58 -14.17
N GLY A 330 9.97 4.26 -15.22
CA GLY A 330 9.11 4.76 -16.29
C GLY A 330 8.12 5.82 -15.78
N VAL A 331 8.60 6.75 -14.96
CA VAL A 331 7.83 7.87 -14.42
C VAL A 331 7.78 8.98 -15.45
N VAL A 332 6.58 9.38 -15.85
CA VAL A 332 6.35 10.45 -16.83
C VAL A 332 6.19 11.78 -16.11
N SER A 333 6.96 12.79 -16.52
CA SER A 333 6.91 14.15 -15.97
C SER A 333 7.27 15.20 -17.02
N ALA A 334 7.28 16.48 -16.63
CA ALA A 334 7.65 17.64 -17.43
C ALA A 334 9.05 17.50 -18.04
N LYS A 335 9.20 17.97 -19.29
CA LYS A 335 10.47 17.92 -20.04
C LYS A 335 11.03 19.33 -20.25
N ALA A 336 12.24 19.58 -19.75
CA ALA A 336 12.92 20.85 -19.94
C ALA A 336 13.17 21.19 -21.42
N GLY A 337 13.23 22.49 -21.73
CA GLY A 337 13.46 23.00 -23.09
C GLY A 337 12.24 22.85 -24.00
N THR A 338 11.08 22.50 -23.43
CA THR A 338 9.80 22.43 -24.14
C THR A 338 8.75 23.18 -23.35
N SER A 339 7.78 23.80 -24.02
CA SER A 339 6.73 24.56 -23.31
C SER A 339 5.73 23.66 -22.58
N ALA A 340 5.47 22.45 -23.06
CA ALA A 340 4.47 21.53 -22.51
C ALA A 340 4.80 20.05 -22.75
N GLY A 341 6.05 19.73 -23.06
CA GLY A 341 6.47 18.36 -23.35
C GLY A 341 6.52 17.48 -22.11
N SER A 342 6.72 16.19 -22.34
CA SER A 342 6.95 15.25 -21.26
C SER A 342 7.95 14.19 -21.66
N GLU A 343 8.54 13.55 -20.66
CA GLU A 343 9.45 12.42 -20.84
C GLU A 343 9.34 11.41 -19.70
N SER A 344 9.76 10.18 -20.01
CA SER A 344 9.74 9.05 -19.10
C SER A 344 11.15 8.77 -18.60
N MET A 345 11.37 8.88 -17.29
CA MET A 345 12.66 8.61 -16.64
C MET A 345 12.53 7.52 -15.55
N SER A 346 13.66 6.91 -15.20
CA SER A 346 13.75 5.87 -14.18
C SER A 346 14.89 6.17 -13.22
N GLY A 347 14.65 6.03 -11.92
CA GLY A 347 15.63 6.25 -10.88
C GLY A 347 14.97 6.40 -9.50
N THR A 348 15.74 6.21 -8.43
CA THR A 348 15.34 6.69 -7.10
C THR A 348 15.14 8.20 -7.09
N SER A 349 15.77 8.91 -8.03
CA SER A 349 15.54 10.31 -8.34
C SER A 349 14.12 10.63 -8.80
N MET A 350 13.40 9.67 -9.39
CA MET A 350 11.99 9.81 -9.76
C MET A 350 11.06 9.32 -8.63
N ALA A 351 11.54 8.45 -7.75
CA ALA A 351 10.81 8.00 -6.57
C ALA A 351 10.76 9.08 -5.46
N SER A 352 11.90 9.70 -5.16
CA SER A 352 12.04 10.77 -4.16
C SER A 352 11.03 11.92 -4.30
N PRO A 353 10.78 12.51 -5.49
CA PRO A 353 9.86 13.63 -5.63
C PRO A 353 8.39 13.27 -5.35
N HIS A 354 7.99 12.00 -5.51
CA HIS A 354 6.66 11.57 -5.06
C HIS A 354 6.51 11.73 -3.54
N VAL A 355 7.57 11.40 -2.79
CA VAL A 355 7.61 11.52 -1.33
C VAL A 355 7.67 12.98 -0.89
N ALA A 356 8.46 13.81 -1.59
CA ALA A 356 8.48 15.25 -1.34
C ALA A 356 7.09 15.88 -1.54
N GLY A 357 6.39 15.50 -2.62
CA GLY A 357 5.01 15.93 -2.84
C GLY A 357 4.06 15.45 -1.75
N ALA A 358 4.14 14.19 -1.32
CA ALA A 358 3.33 13.68 -0.22
C ALA A 358 3.59 14.39 1.12
N ALA A 359 4.85 14.73 1.40
CA ALA A 359 5.22 15.55 2.55
C ALA A 359 4.61 16.96 2.47
N ALA A 360 4.56 17.56 1.26
CA ALA A 360 3.89 18.84 1.05
C ALA A 360 2.38 18.76 1.28
N LEU A 361 1.72 17.67 0.88
CA LEU A 361 0.31 17.44 1.18
C LEU A 361 0.06 17.41 2.70
N LEU A 362 0.92 16.73 3.47
CA LEU A 362 0.81 16.67 4.93
C LEU A 362 1.05 18.04 5.57
N LEU A 363 2.01 18.81 5.07
CA LEU A 363 2.32 20.14 5.59
C LEU A 363 1.24 21.19 5.29
N GLU A 364 0.43 21.02 4.24
CA GLU A 364 -0.80 21.83 4.06
C GLU A 364 -1.78 21.57 5.21
N GLU A 365 -2.04 20.29 5.52
CA GLU A 365 -2.99 19.90 6.58
C GLU A 365 -2.44 20.19 8.00
N HIS A 366 -1.12 20.16 8.13
CA HIS A 366 -0.39 20.22 9.40
C HIS A 366 0.85 21.14 9.30
N PRO A 367 0.64 22.46 9.15
CA PRO A 367 1.72 23.41 8.89
C PRO A 367 2.71 23.59 10.06
N ASP A 368 2.37 23.10 11.26
CA ASP A 368 3.19 23.17 12.46
C ASP A 368 3.93 21.86 12.79
N TRP A 369 3.81 20.83 11.94
CA TRP A 369 4.52 19.57 12.15
C TRP A 369 6.03 19.72 11.95
N SER A 370 6.78 19.08 12.85
CA SER A 370 8.23 18.96 12.69
C SER A 370 8.57 17.99 11.55
N PRO A 371 9.77 18.09 10.95
CA PRO A 371 10.23 17.14 9.95
C PRO A 371 10.17 15.68 10.39
N GLN A 372 10.42 15.41 11.69
CA GLN A 372 10.28 14.07 12.24
C GLN A 372 8.82 13.59 12.19
N GLN A 373 7.84 14.43 12.53
CA GLN A 373 6.43 14.06 12.46
C GLN A 373 5.99 13.80 11.02
N VAL A 374 6.44 14.62 10.07
CA VAL A 374 6.17 14.42 8.65
C VAL A 374 6.78 13.10 8.17
N ARG A 375 8.08 12.85 8.44
CA ARG A 375 8.77 11.59 8.12
C ARG A 375 8.02 10.39 8.69
N ASP A 376 7.74 10.41 9.99
CA ASP A 376 7.09 9.31 10.68
C ASP A 376 5.69 9.06 10.10
N SER A 377 4.94 10.12 9.78
CA SER A 377 3.64 9.98 9.12
C SER A 377 3.78 9.33 7.73
N VAL A 378 4.61 9.87 6.84
CA VAL A 378 4.82 9.32 5.48
C VAL A 378 5.20 7.84 5.52
N VAL A 379 6.16 7.47 6.39
CA VAL A 379 6.65 6.09 6.49
C VAL A 379 5.58 5.16 7.07
N THR A 380 4.87 5.60 8.12
CA THR A 380 3.89 4.75 8.82
C THR A 380 2.56 4.62 8.08
N THR A 381 2.15 5.62 7.29
CA THR A 381 0.97 5.54 6.42
C THR A 381 1.24 4.77 5.13
N GLY A 382 2.51 4.57 4.78
CA GLY A 382 2.92 3.72 3.67
C GLY A 382 2.37 2.29 3.79
N ILE A 383 2.07 1.68 2.65
CA ILE A 383 1.51 0.33 2.59
C ILE A 383 2.59 -0.67 2.95
N GLY A 384 2.45 -1.25 4.15
CA GLY A 384 3.31 -2.31 4.62
C GLY A 384 3.08 -3.61 3.88
N GLY A 385 4.17 -4.23 3.43
CA GLY A 385 4.13 -5.52 2.74
C GLY A 385 3.93 -5.42 1.24
N ALA A 386 3.75 -4.23 0.66
CA ALA A 386 3.42 -4.12 -0.77
C ALA A 386 4.61 -4.42 -1.69
N VAL A 387 5.84 -4.17 -1.20
CA VAL A 387 7.01 -4.18 -2.07
C VAL A 387 7.59 -5.58 -2.18
N HIS A 388 7.72 -6.06 -3.41
CA HIS A 388 8.41 -7.32 -3.67
C HIS A 388 9.92 -7.07 -3.72
N ASP A 389 10.66 -7.91 -2.98
CA ASP A 389 12.13 -7.86 -2.89
C ASP A 389 12.72 -6.63 -2.20
N THR A 390 12.31 -6.32 -0.98
CA THR A 390 12.85 -5.16 -0.25
C THR A 390 14.35 -5.24 0.04
N MET A 391 14.98 -6.40 -0.12
CA MET A 391 16.40 -6.65 0.14
C MET A 391 16.89 -6.13 1.51
N GLY A 392 16.05 -6.30 2.54
CA GLY A 392 16.35 -5.89 3.91
C GLY A 392 16.02 -4.43 4.23
N SER A 393 15.50 -3.67 3.27
CA SER A 393 14.89 -2.36 3.51
C SER A 393 13.54 -2.46 4.21
N THR A 394 13.07 -1.32 4.72
CA THR A 394 11.72 -1.15 5.24
C THR A 394 10.69 -1.40 4.13
N ASP A 395 9.80 -2.38 4.32
CA ASP A 395 8.70 -2.67 3.38
C ASP A 395 7.57 -1.67 3.59
N ARG A 396 7.73 -0.47 3.04
CA ARG A 396 6.69 0.54 2.97
C ARG A 396 6.67 1.08 1.55
N LEU A 397 5.53 0.99 0.89
CA LEU A 397 5.31 1.71 -0.36
C LEU A 397 4.54 3.00 -0.07
N LEU A 398 4.96 4.13 -0.65
CA LEU A 398 4.31 5.42 -0.49
C LEU A 398 2.80 5.30 -0.75
N HIS A 399 2.02 5.86 0.18
CA HIS A 399 0.58 5.97 0.05
C HIS A 399 0.11 7.32 0.58
N ILE A 400 -0.79 7.97 -0.16
CA ILE A 400 -1.43 9.23 0.21
C ILE A 400 -2.90 9.02 0.56
N GLY A 401 -3.42 9.84 1.47
CA GLY A 401 -4.78 9.72 1.98
C GLY A 401 -4.89 8.86 3.24
N ALA A 402 -6.08 8.36 3.53
CA ALA A 402 -6.34 7.69 4.80
C ALA A 402 -5.51 6.40 4.95
N ALA A 403 -4.82 6.27 6.08
CA ALA A 403 -4.07 5.06 6.43
C ALA A 403 -4.99 3.83 6.41
N ALA A 404 -4.65 2.85 5.58
CA ALA A 404 -5.45 1.64 5.48
C ALA A 404 -5.23 0.70 6.66
N THR A 405 -6.32 0.39 7.35
CA THR A 405 -6.33 -0.64 8.40
C THR A 405 -6.47 -2.06 7.81
N ALA A 406 -6.87 -2.19 6.54
CA ALA A 406 -7.11 -3.46 5.88
C ALA A 406 -5.93 -3.90 5.01
N ARG A 407 -4.98 -4.63 5.61
CA ARG A 407 -3.90 -5.32 4.87
C ARG A 407 -4.36 -6.73 4.51
N GLY A 408 -4.78 -6.99 3.28
CA GLY A 408 -5.25 -8.32 2.85
C GLY A 408 -4.15 -9.22 2.30
N SER A 409 -4.12 -10.49 2.75
CA SER A 409 -3.35 -11.62 2.19
C SER A 409 -1.83 -11.67 2.42
N TYR A 410 -1.29 -11.09 3.48
CA TYR A 410 0.16 -11.02 3.73
C TYR A 410 0.71 -12.25 4.47
N GLY A 411 2.00 -12.55 4.23
CA GLY A 411 2.83 -13.34 5.12
C GLY A 411 3.24 -12.51 6.33
N LEU A 412 3.28 -13.13 7.52
CA LEU A 412 3.86 -12.51 8.72
C LEU A 412 5.21 -13.18 8.99
N LYS A 413 6.32 -12.50 8.71
CA LYS A 413 7.68 -13.03 8.83
C LYS A 413 8.30 -12.66 10.17
N ALA A 414 8.75 -13.62 10.96
CA ALA A 414 9.41 -13.35 12.23
C ALA A 414 10.90 -13.00 12.01
N ARG A 415 11.36 -11.86 12.55
CA ARG A 415 12.77 -11.42 12.38
C ARG A 415 13.77 -12.33 13.08
N VAL A 416 13.36 -13.04 14.13
CA VAL A 416 14.25 -13.93 14.91
C VAL A 416 14.85 -15.07 14.08
N ASN A 417 14.14 -15.55 13.06
CA ASN A 417 14.52 -16.74 12.29
C ASN A 417 14.24 -16.61 10.78
N GLY A 418 13.69 -15.48 10.33
CA GLY A 418 13.35 -15.23 8.93
C GLY A 418 12.23 -16.12 8.38
N ARG A 419 11.42 -16.75 9.24
CA ARG A 419 10.34 -17.68 8.84
C ARG A 419 8.96 -17.05 8.94
N TYR A 420 8.05 -17.49 8.09
CA TYR A 420 6.66 -17.08 8.11
C TYR A 420 5.87 -17.81 9.21
N VAL A 421 4.99 -17.07 9.86
CA VAL A 421 4.04 -17.57 10.85
C VAL A 421 3.00 -18.43 10.15
N THR A 422 2.98 -19.71 10.48
CA THR A 422 2.10 -20.71 9.86
C THR A 422 0.88 -20.97 10.74
N ALA A 423 -0.32 -20.91 10.15
CA ALA A 423 -1.55 -21.39 10.76
C ALA A 423 -1.61 -22.93 10.70
N GLU A 424 -0.83 -23.57 11.57
CA GLU A 424 -0.58 -25.02 11.56
C GLU A 424 -1.86 -25.86 11.49
N SER A 425 -1.81 -26.92 10.66
CA SER A 425 -2.94 -27.85 10.46
C SER A 425 -4.24 -27.11 10.10
N ALA A 426 -4.16 -26.15 9.18
CA ALA A 426 -5.25 -25.23 8.85
C ALA A 426 -5.85 -24.58 10.10
N GLY A 427 -5.02 -23.92 10.91
CA GLY A 427 -5.43 -23.15 12.09
C GLY A 427 -5.96 -23.96 13.28
N ALA A 428 -5.93 -25.29 13.23
CA ALA A 428 -6.34 -26.15 14.35
C ALA A 428 -5.28 -26.26 15.46
N LYS A 429 -4.04 -25.84 15.20
CA LYS A 429 -2.93 -25.82 16.15
C LYS A 429 -2.42 -24.40 16.38
N PRO A 430 -1.66 -24.17 17.46
CA PRO A 430 -1.01 -22.89 17.69
C PRO A 430 -0.16 -22.43 16.50
N LEU A 431 -0.08 -21.12 16.31
CA LEU A 431 0.75 -20.49 15.28
C LEU A 431 2.23 -20.71 15.59
N ILE A 432 3.03 -21.06 14.57
CA ILE A 432 4.48 -21.28 14.68
C ILE A 432 5.19 -20.58 13.51
N ALA A 433 6.28 -19.86 13.76
CA ALA A 433 7.08 -19.19 12.73
C ALA A 433 8.03 -20.18 12.03
N ARG A 434 7.52 -21.01 11.10
CA ARG A 434 8.29 -22.09 10.46
C ARG A 434 8.29 -22.08 8.92
N GLY A 435 7.31 -21.42 8.30
CA GLY A 435 7.16 -21.39 6.84
C GLY A 435 8.37 -20.74 6.17
N THR A 436 8.82 -21.32 5.05
CA THR A 436 9.91 -20.77 4.23
C THR A 436 9.42 -19.92 3.06
N THR A 437 8.14 -20.06 2.70
CA THR A 437 7.47 -19.32 1.61
C THR A 437 6.04 -19.00 2.03
N ILE A 438 5.41 -18.02 1.38
CA ILE A 438 4.02 -17.64 1.66
C ILE A 438 3.07 -18.60 0.94
N GLY A 439 2.75 -19.71 1.59
CA GLY A 439 1.79 -20.71 1.13
C GLY A 439 0.35 -20.37 1.52
N ALA A 440 -0.54 -21.36 1.43
CA ALA A 440 -1.93 -21.18 1.85
C ALA A 440 -2.06 -20.92 3.36
N TRP A 441 -1.15 -21.45 4.18
CA TRP A 441 -1.22 -21.44 5.64
C TRP A 441 -0.53 -20.23 6.28
N GLU A 442 0.31 -19.54 5.50
CA GLU A 442 1.07 -18.36 5.93
C GLU A 442 0.36 -17.04 5.59
N LYS A 443 -0.80 -17.08 4.91
CA LYS A 443 -1.54 -15.88 4.49
C LYS A 443 -2.51 -15.41 5.57
N TYR A 444 -2.43 -14.13 5.92
CA TYR A 444 -3.34 -13.48 6.87
C TYR A 444 -3.92 -12.19 6.29
N ASP A 445 -5.15 -11.87 6.70
CA ASP A 445 -5.71 -10.53 6.55
C ASP A 445 -5.64 -9.78 7.88
N VAL A 446 -5.24 -8.52 7.84
CA VAL A 446 -5.43 -7.54 8.91
C VAL A 446 -6.81 -6.91 8.68
N VAL A 447 -7.71 -7.07 9.64
CA VAL A 447 -9.08 -6.58 9.56
C VAL A 447 -9.28 -5.52 10.63
N ASP A 448 -9.77 -4.34 10.26
CA ASP A 448 -10.05 -3.26 11.22
C ASP A 448 -10.98 -3.73 12.34
N ALA A 449 -10.63 -3.43 13.59
CA ALA A 449 -11.42 -3.68 14.78
C ALA A 449 -11.83 -2.38 15.51
N GLY A 450 -11.49 -1.21 14.93
CA GLY A 450 -11.76 0.12 15.44
C GLY A 450 -10.80 0.56 16.56
N GLY A 451 -10.62 1.87 16.71
CA GLY A 451 -9.81 2.46 17.79
C GLY A 451 -8.31 2.18 17.67
N GLY A 452 -7.81 1.99 16.44
CA GLY A 452 -6.41 1.62 16.18
C GLY A 452 -6.10 0.14 16.44
N LEU A 453 -7.12 -0.68 16.68
CA LEU A 453 -6.99 -2.12 16.87
C LEU A 453 -7.40 -2.86 15.60
N PHE A 454 -6.87 -4.06 15.43
CA PHE A 454 -7.17 -4.95 14.32
C PHE A 454 -7.36 -6.40 14.80
N GLY A 455 -8.00 -7.21 13.96
CA GLY A 455 -7.98 -8.67 14.06
C GLY A 455 -7.14 -9.28 12.95
N LEU A 456 -6.26 -10.22 13.30
CA LEU A 456 -5.48 -10.99 12.32
C LEU A 456 -6.28 -12.23 11.91
N ARG A 457 -6.63 -12.38 10.64
CA ARG A 457 -7.46 -13.49 10.12
C ARG A 457 -6.63 -14.42 9.24
N ALA A 458 -6.49 -15.68 9.63
CA ALA A 458 -5.83 -16.68 8.80
C ALA A 458 -6.71 -17.03 7.58
N ARG A 459 -6.15 -16.93 6.37
CA ARG A 459 -6.91 -17.12 5.13
C ARG A 459 -7.32 -18.56 4.87
N VAL A 460 -6.49 -19.52 5.27
CA VAL A 460 -6.78 -20.95 5.13
C VAL A 460 -8.08 -21.37 5.83
N THR A 461 -8.44 -20.72 6.94
CA THR A 461 -9.63 -21.04 7.74
C THR A 461 -10.71 -19.97 7.74
N ASN A 462 -10.39 -18.76 7.29
CA ASN A 462 -11.20 -17.56 7.50
C ASN A 462 -11.49 -17.30 8.99
N LYS A 463 -10.57 -17.67 9.88
CA LYS A 463 -10.69 -17.50 11.34
C LYS A 463 -9.66 -16.52 11.89
N PHE A 464 -10.07 -15.75 12.88
CA PHE A 464 -9.23 -14.81 13.61
C PHE A 464 -8.30 -15.51 14.59
N VAL A 465 -7.08 -15.00 14.67
CA VAL A 465 -6.06 -15.35 15.64
C VAL A 465 -6.49 -14.85 17.01
N THR A 466 -6.45 -15.75 17.99
CA THR A 466 -6.90 -15.49 19.35
C THR A 466 -5.71 -15.52 20.31
N ALA A 467 -5.55 -14.47 21.12
CA ALA A 467 -4.67 -14.46 22.28
C ALA A 467 -5.30 -15.26 23.43
N GLU A 468 -5.17 -16.59 23.36
CA GLU A 468 -5.87 -17.54 24.22
C GLU A 468 -5.68 -17.29 25.72
N SER A 469 -6.76 -17.48 26.50
CA SER A 469 -6.75 -17.33 27.95
C SER A 469 -6.15 -15.99 28.39
N ALA A 470 -6.62 -14.89 27.77
CA ALA A 470 -6.08 -13.54 27.94
C ALA A 470 -4.56 -13.43 27.62
N GLY A 471 -4.10 -14.17 26.62
CA GLY A 471 -2.70 -14.22 26.17
C GLY A 471 -1.76 -15.04 27.04
N ALA A 472 -2.27 -15.81 28.01
CA ALA A 472 -1.47 -16.74 28.80
C ALA A 472 -1.14 -18.05 28.06
N LYS A 473 -1.82 -18.32 26.93
CA LYS A 473 -1.60 -19.48 26.08
C LYS A 473 -1.16 -19.08 24.67
N PRO A 474 -0.58 -20.02 23.90
CA PRO A 474 -0.21 -19.78 22.51
C PRO A 474 -1.36 -19.25 21.65
N LEU A 475 -1.00 -18.43 20.67
CA LEU A 475 -1.92 -17.87 19.69
C LEU A 475 -2.45 -18.96 18.76
N ILE A 476 -3.75 -18.96 18.47
CA ILE A 476 -4.40 -19.93 17.58
C ILE A 476 -5.47 -19.26 16.71
N ALA A 477 -5.54 -19.62 15.42
CA ALA A 477 -6.53 -19.07 14.48
C ALA A 477 -7.86 -19.82 14.53
N ARG A 478 -8.68 -19.54 15.56
CA ARG A 478 -9.90 -20.33 15.83
C ARG A 478 -11.21 -19.56 15.86
N SER A 479 -11.20 -18.24 16.01
CA SER A 479 -12.43 -17.47 16.20
C SER A 479 -13.08 -17.05 14.87
N ALA A 480 -14.40 -17.05 14.79
CA ALA A 480 -15.13 -16.57 13.61
C ALA A 480 -15.37 -15.05 13.61
N THR A 481 -15.20 -14.40 14.77
CA THR A 481 -15.52 -12.97 14.98
C THR A 481 -14.43 -12.30 15.81
N ILE A 482 -14.24 -10.99 15.65
CA ILE A 482 -13.30 -10.22 16.47
C ILE A 482 -13.93 -9.94 17.84
N GLY A 483 -13.51 -10.68 18.86
CA GLY A 483 -13.85 -10.44 20.27
C GLY A 483 -12.74 -9.68 20.99
N ALA A 484 -12.75 -9.70 22.32
CA ALA A 484 -11.71 -9.04 23.13
C ALA A 484 -10.32 -9.71 22.97
N TRP A 485 -10.28 -11.01 22.67
CA TRP A 485 -9.04 -11.79 22.58
C TRP A 485 -8.43 -11.80 21.17
N GLU A 486 -9.19 -11.39 20.16
CA GLU A 486 -8.77 -11.28 18.77
C GLU A 486 -8.27 -9.88 18.41
N LYS A 487 -8.27 -8.94 19.38
CA LYS A 487 -7.84 -7.56 19.16
C LYS A 487 -6.35 -7.41 19.44
N PHE A 488 -5.66 -6.88 18.44
CA PHE A 488 -4.24 -6.55 18.50
C PHE A 488 -4.06 -5.11 18.05
N GLN A 489 -2.93 -4.52 18.43
CA GLN A 489 -2.43 -3.26 17.91
C GLN A 489 -1.19 -3.56 17.09
N ILE A 490 -1.10 -3.00 15.88
CA ILE A 490 0.17 -2.93 15.14
C ILE A 490 0.94 -1.77 15.73
N VAL A 491 2.17 -2.03 16.14
CA VAL A 491 3.14 -1.01 16.50
C VAL A 491 4.17 -0.98 15.39
N ASP A 492 4.16 0.06 14.58
CA ASP A 492 5.22 0.32 13.61
C ASP A 492 6.49 0.74 14.37
N ASN A 493 7.54 -0.06 14.23
CA ASN A 493 8.83 0.22 14.87
C ASN A 493 9.62 1.19 13.99
N THR A 494 10.55 1.93 14.61
CA THR A 494 11.40 2.90 13.90
C THR A 494 12.34 2.26 12.85
N ASP A 495 12.55 0.95 12.90
CA ASP A 495 13.34 0.18 11.94
C ASP A 495 12.48 -0.44 10.81
N GLY A 496 11.24 0.02 10.65
CA GLY A 496 10.33 -0.42 9.57
C GLY A 496 9.60 -1.74 9.85
N THR A 497 10.08 -2.53 10.81
CA THR A 497 9.40 -3.75 11.27
C THR A 497 8.10 -3.41 12.00
N ILE A 498 7.23 -4.39 12.18
CA ILE A 498 6.03 -4.27 13.01
C ILE A 498 6.13 -5.15 14.25
N SER A 499 5.55 -4.71 15.35
CA SER A 499 5.29 -5.52 16.54
C SER A 499 3.79 -5.67 16.73
N LEU A 500 3.33 -6.87 17.09
CA LEU A 500 1.92 -7.09 17.41
C LEU A 500 1.73 -7.04 18.93
N LYS A 501 0.88 -6.15 19.42
CA LYS A 501 0.55 -6.03 20.85
C LYS A 501 -0.88 -6.51 21.09
N ALA A 502 -1.06 -7.55 21.90
CA ALA A 502 -2.39 -8.05 22.23
C ALA A 502 -3.13 -7.05 23.14
N ALA A 503 -4.32 -6.62 22.74
CA ALA A 503 -5.08 -5.61 23.48
C ALA A 503 -5.54 -6.13 24.86
N ILE A 504 -5.78 -7.44 24.98
CA ILE A 504 -6.32 -8.04 26.19
C ILE A 504 -5.37 -8.00 27.39
N ASN A 505 -4.06 -8.02 27.16
CA ASN A 505 -3.05 -8.08 28.22
C ASN A 505 -1.95 -7.02 28.08
N GLY A 506 -1.98 -6.22 27.02
CA GLY A 506 -1.00 -5.17 26.74
C GLY A 506 0.40 -5.69 26.43
N ARG A 507 0.57 -6.97 26.08
CA ARG A 507 1.87 -7.61 25.83
C ARG A 507 2.11 -7.84 24.34
N TYR A 508 3.38 -7.78 23.95
CA TYR A 508 3.85 -8.08 22.61
C TYR A 508 3.84 -9.59 22.33
N VAL A 509 3.46 -9.93 21.10
CA VAL A 509 3.54 -11.27 20.54
C VAL A 509 4.99 -11.63 20.30
N THR A 510 5.41 -12.75 20.86
CA THR A 510 6.77 -13.29 20.75
C THR A 510 6.77 -14.50 19.84
N ALA A 511 7.64 -14.51 18.82
CA ALA A 511 8.03 -15.69 18.07
C ALA A 511 9.35 -16.24 18.64
N PRO A 512 9.35 -17.37 19.38
CA PRO A 512 10.56 -17.83 20.06
C PRO A 512 11.53 -18.58 19.14
N SER A 513 11.00 -19.41 18.23
CA SER A 513 11.78 -20.27 17.33
C SER A 513 10.91 -20.83 16.20
N ALA A 514 11.49 -21.64 15.32
CA ALA A 514 10.76 -22.36 14.27
C ALA A 514 9.98 -23.60 14.76
N THR A 515 10.07 -23.93 16.04
CA THR A 515 9.42 -25.12 16.63
C THR A 515 8.50 -24.78 17.79
N SER A 516 8.60 -23.56 18.33
CA SER A 516 7.83 -23.11 19.49
C SER A 516 6.68 -22.19 19.07
N PRO A 517 5.49 -22.33 19.68
CA PRO A 517 4.36 -21.47 19.38
C PRO A 517 4.56 -20.00 19.72
N LEU A 518 3.87 -19.14 18.97
CA LEU A 518 3.79 -17.71 19.28
C LEU A 518 2.93 -17.48 20.53
N ILE A 519 3.33 -16.52 21.38
CA ILE A 519 2.58 -16.14 22.59
C ILE A 519 2.70 -14.63 22.89
N ALA A 520 1.61 -13.99 23.34
CA ALA A 520 1.60 -12.58 23.74
C ALA A 520 2.12 -12.41 25.18
N SER A 521 3.45 -12.49 25.35
CA SER A 521 4.08 -12.67 26.66
C SER A 521 4.99 -11.53 27.14
N LYS A 522 5.48 -10.66 26.25
CA LYS A 522 6.54 -9.68 26.59
C LYS A 522 6.02 -8.26 26.77
N THR A 523 6.68 -7.49 27.62
CA THR A 523 6.36 -6.08 27.89
C THR A 523 7.24 -5.09 27.13
N ALA A 524 8.31 -5.57 26.49
CA ALA A 524 9.23 -4.79 25.67
C ALA A 524 9.47 -5.48 24.32
N ILE A 525 9.91 -4.72 23.33
CA ILE A 525 10.15 -5.18 21.96
C ILE A 525 11.63 -5.57 21.84
N GLY A 526 11.91 -6.86 21.69
CA GLY A 526 13.20 -7.38 21.24
C GLY A 526 13.10 -7.96 19.83
N THR A 527 14.15 -8.64 19.36
CA THR A 527 14.18 -9.26 18.02
C THR A 527 13.07 -10.30 17.82
N ALA A 528 12.65 -10.99 18.88
CA ALA A 528 11.60 -12.02 18.85
C ALA A 528 10.18 -11.45 18.77
N GLU A 529 10.00 -10.15 19.03
CA GLU A 529 8.73 -9.44 18.97
C GLU A 529 8.54 -8.67 17.66
N LYS A 530 9.57 -8.65 16.81
CA LYS A 530 9.58 -7.96 15.52
C LYS A 530 9.20 -8.90 14.39
N PHE A 531 8.33 -8.40 13.52
CA PHE A 531 7.84 -9.08 12.34
C PHE A 531 7.91 -8.16 11.12
N ASP A 532 7.89 -8.74 9.92
CA ASP A 532 7.59 -8.04 8.69
C ASP A 532 6.26 -8.56 8.13
N PHE A 533 5.47 -7.69 7.51
CA PHE A 533 4.47 -8.15 6.57
C PHE A 533 5.14 -8.28 5.21
N ASP A 534 4.97 -9.42 4.54
CA ASP A 534 5.46 -9.63 3.17
C ASP A 534 4.25 -9.91 2.27
N ALA A 535 4.13 -9.22 1.13
CA ALA A 535 3.09 -9.56 0.16
C ALA A 535 3.33 -10.95 -0.44
N PRO A 536 2.26 -11.69 -0.75
CA PRO A 536 2.37 -12.84 -1.63
C PRO A 536 2.81 -12.37 -3.02
N ALA A 537 3.47 -13.25 -3.78
CA ALA A 537 3.77 -13.01 -5.19
C ALA A 537 2.54 -12.44 -5.94
N PRO A 538 2.68 -11.35 -6.71
CA PRO A 538 1.54 -10.74 -7.36
C PRO A 538 1.05 -11.66 -8.46
N LEU A 539 -0.28 -11.78 -8.55
CA LEU A 539 -0.92 -12.54 -9.62
C LEU A 539 -1.15 -11.59 -10.79
N VAL A 540 -0.58 -11.92 -11.94
CA VAL A 540 -0.63 -11.07 -13.13
C VAL A 540 -1.25 -11.77 -14.32
N SER A 541 -1.65 -10.96 -15.28
CA SER A 541 -1.81 -11.35 -16.67
C SER A 541 -0.73 -10.72 -17.52
N ILE A 542 -0.39 -11.38 -18.63
CA ILE A 542 0.58 -10.89 -19.62
C ILE A 542 -0.17 -10.73 -20.94
N LYS A 543 -0.12 -9.56 -21.56
CA LYS A 543 -0.82 -9.23 -22.81
C LYS A 543 0.18 -8.79 -23.86
N SER A 544 0.15 -9.39 -25.05
CA SER A 544 0.94 -8.90 -26.19
C SER A 544 0.40 -7.55 -26.63
N VAL A 545 1.28 -6.56 -26.82
CA VAL A 545 0.89 -5.23 -27.32
C VAL A 545 0.35 -5.34 -28.76
N VAL A 546 1.07 -6.05 -29.64
CA VAL A 546 0.71 -6.20 -31.06
C VAL A 546 -0.67 -6.84 -31.26
N SER A 547 -0.92 -7.99 -30.64
CA SER A 547 -2.17 -8.71 -30.89
C SER A 547 -3.32 -8.24 -29.99
N GLY A 548 -2.99 -7.54 -28.89
CA GLY A 548 -3.95 -7.21 -27.85
C GLY A 548 -4.51 -8.45 -27.12
N LYS A 549 -3.84 -9.61 -27.22
CA LYS A 549 -4.29 -10.88 -26.62
C LYS A 549 -3.44 -11.27 -25.41
N PHE A 550 -4.08 -11.97 -24.47
CA PHE A 550 -3.43 -12.50 -23.28
C PHE A 550 -2.66 -13.79 -23.58
N VAL A 551 -1.48 -13.91 -22.96
CA VAL A 551 -0.61 -15.07 -22.99
C VAL A 551 -1.25 -16.19 -22.19
N THR A 552 -1.39 -17.36 -22.82
CA THR A 552 -2.08 -18.51 -22.27
C THR A 552 -1.12 -19.67 -21.98
N ALA A 553 -1.18 -20.23 -20.77
CA ALA A 553 -0.55 -21.50 -20.40
C ALA A 553 -1.37 -22.69 -20.95
N GLU A 554 -1.23 -22.92 -22.25
CA GLU A 554 -2.06 -23.83 -23.04
C GLU A 554 -2.15 -25.27 -22.54
N SER A 555 -3.34 -25.87 -22.67
CA SER A 555 -3.60 -27.27 -22.28
C SER A 555 -3.13 -27.56 -20.85
N ALA A 556 -3.50 -26.68 -19.91
CA ALA A 556 -3.04 -26.69 -18.52
C ALA A 556 -1.49 -26.62 -18.37
N GLY A 557 -0.84 -25.83 -19.23
CA GLY A 557 0.61 -25.63 -19.29
C GLY A 557 1.41 -26.76 -19.94
N ALA A 558 0.75 -27.75 -20.55
CA ALA A 558 1.41 -28.84 -21.27
C ALA A 558 1.94 -28.44 -22.66
N LYS A 559 1.59 -27.25 -23.16
CA LYS A 559 2.03 -26.71 -24.45
C LYS A 559 2.75 -25.37 -24.28
N PRO A 560 3.51 -24.93 -25.30
CA PRO A 560 4.13 -23.62 -25.30
C PRO A 560 3.15 -22.48 -25.05
N LEU A 561 3.64 -21.43 -24.39
CA LEU A 561 2.89 -20.20 -24.14
C LEU A 561 2.61 -19.48 -25.47
N ILE A 562 1.41 -18.94 -25.63
CA ILE A 562 0.97 -18.22 -26.83
C ILE A 562 -0.01 -17.10 -26.45
N ALA A 563 0.13 -15.92 -27.04
CA ALA A 563 -0.83 -14.83 -26.87
C ALA A 563 -2.03 -15.05 -27.78
N ARG A 564 -3.14 -15.54 -27.22
CA ARG A 564 -4.34 -15.89 -28.01
C ARG A 564 -5.69 -15.59 -27.35
N SER A 565 -5.73 -15.41 -26.04
CA SER A 565 -7.01 -15.20 -25.35
C SER A 565 -7.43 -13.73 -25.39
N ALA A 566 -8.73 -13.47 -25.56
CA ALA A 566 -9.29 -12.12 -25.46
C ALA A 566 -9.59 -11.70 -24.01
N THR A 567 -9.61 -12.66 -23.07
CA THR A 567 -9.98 -12.42 -21.66
C THR A 567 -9.04 -13.16 -20.71
N VAL A 568 -8.93 -12.70 -19.46
CA VAL A 568 -8.13 -13.38 -18.44
C VAL A 568 -8.96 -14.47 -17.77
N GLY A 569 -8.74 -15.72 -18.18
CA GLY A 569 -9.30 -16.92 -17.57
C GLY A 569 -8.36 -17.53 -16.53
N ALA A 570 -8.48 -18.82 -16.27
CA ALA A 570 -7.57 -19.53 -15.36
C ALA A 570 -6.19 -19.80 -15.97
N TRP A 571 -6.07 -19.79 -17.31
CA TRP A 571 -4.85 -20.16 -18.02
C TRP A 571 -3.94 -18.96 -18.32
N GLU A 572 -4.47 -17.73 -18.18
CA GLU A 572 -3.77 -16.46 -18.41
C GLU A 572 -3.21 -15.84 -17.13
N LYS A 573 -3.20 -16.60 -16.02
CA LYS A 573 -2.82 -16.12 -14.69
C LYS A 573 -1.47 -16.69 -14.28
N TYR A 574 -0.56 -15.81 -13.89
CA TYR A 574 0.80 -16.15 -13.48
C TYR A 574 1.15 -15.47 -12.16
N GLU A 575 1.78 -16.18 -11.23
CA GLU A 575 2.39 -15.58 -10.03
C GLU A 575 3.80 -15.11 -10.40
N LEU A 576 4.16 -13.87 -10.09
CA LEU A 576 5.54 -13.36 -10.18
C LEU A 576 6.29 -13.69 -8.91
N VAL A 577 7.08 -14.74 -8.94
CA VAL A 577 7.82 -15.22 -7.77
C VAL A 577 9.23 -14.66 -7.82
N ASN A 578 9.53 -13.69 -6.96
CA ASN A 578 10.89 -13.17 -6.80
C ASN A 578 11.89 -14.29 -6.46
N VAL A 579 13.05 -14.29 -7.11
CA VAL A 579 14.14 -15.24 -6.86
C VAL A 579 14.97 -14.85 -5.64
N GLY A 580 14.95 -13.59 -5.24
CA GLY A 580 15.69 -13.08 -4.08
C GLY A 580 17.19 -12.94 -4.34
N ASP A 581 17.59 -12.81 -5.60
CA ASP A 581 18.97 -12.53 -6.01
C ASP A 581 19.31 -11.03 -5.94
N GLY A 582 18.31 -10.18 -5.76
CA GLY A 582 18.43 -8.74 -5.69
C GLY A 582 18.48 -8.03 -7.05
N PHE A 583 18.54 -8.75 -8.16
CA PHE A 583 18.68 -8.19 -9.52
C PHE A 583 17.33 -8.04 -10.23
N GLY A 584 16.21 -8.15 -9.50
CA GLY A 584 14.87 -8.08 -10.07
C GLY A 584 14.49 -9.35 -10.86
N THR A 585 15.23 -10.45 -10.71
CA THR A 585 14.87 -11.73 -11.33
C THR A 585 13.64 -12.32 -10.67
N PHE A 586 12.71 -12.81 -11.50
CA PHE A 586 11.52 -13.54 -11.04
C PHE A 586 11.30 -14.80 -11.88
N GLY A 587 10.62 -15.77 -11.27
CA GLY A 587 9.99 -16.88 -11.98
C GLY A 587 8.53 -16.58 -12.24
N LEU A 588 8.06 -16.86 -13.45
CA LEU A 588 6.63 -16.85 -13.78
C LEU A 588 6.02 -18.21 -13.47
N LYS A 589 5.14 -18.30 -12.47
CA LYS A 589 4.47 -19.56 -12.13
C LYS A 589 3.03 -19.57 -12.63
N ALA A 590 2.71 -20.45 -13.57
CA ALA A 590 1.36 -20.57 -14.11
C ALA A 590 0.38 -21.07 -13.04
N GLN A 591 -0.70 -20.33 -12.81
CA GLN A 591 -1.69 -20.67 -11.77
C GLN A 591 -2.38 -22.01 -12.04
N ILE A 592 -2.61 -22.34 -13.31
CA ILE A 592 -3.39 -23.52 -13.72
C ILE A 592 -2.76 -24.85 -13.29
N ASN A 593 -1.44 -24.93 -13.20
CA ASN A 593 -0.72 -26.17 -12.89
C ASN A 593 0.35 -26.01 -11.79
N GLY A 594 0.57 -24.79 -11.31
CA GLY A 594 1.54 -24.48 -10.28
C GLY A 594 3.01 -24.66 -10.71
N LYS A 595 3.29 -24.68 -12.01
CA LYS A 595 4.64 -24.85 -12.57
C LYS A 595 5.22 -23.54 -13.08
N PHE A 596 6.54 -23.43 -13.02
CA PHE A 596 7.28 -22.30 -13.56
C PHE A 596 7.42 -22.38 -15.08
N VAL A 597 7.31 -21.23 -15.72
CA VAL A 597 7.63 -21.02 -17.12
C VAL A 597 9.14 -21.18 -17.28
N THR A 598 9.55 -22.00 -18.24
CA THR A 598 10.95 -22.35 -18.47
C THR A 598 11.39 -22.02 -19.88
N ALA A 599 12.56 -21.40 -20.00
CA ALA A 599 13.29 -21.16 -21.24
C ALA A 599 14.20 -22.36 -21.55
N GLU A 600 13.58 -23.50 -21.90
CA GLU A 600 14.30 -24.77 -22.09
C GLU A 600 15.40 -24.68 -23.14
N SER A 601 16.41 -25.54 -23.00
CA SER A 601 17.56 -25.60 -23.92
C SER A 601 18.21 -24.23 -24.10
N ALA A 602 18.39 -23.49 -23.00
CA ALA A 602 18.93 -22.12 -22.98
C ALA A 602 18.14 -21.15 -23.88
N GLY A 603 16.80 -21.24 -23.84
CA GLY A 603 15.89 -20.39 -24.60
C GLY A 603 15.82 -20.67 -26.11
N ALA A 604 16.46 -21.74 -26.59
CA ALA A 604 16.34 -22.18 -27.99
C ALA A 604 14.95 -22.77 -28.32
N LYS A 605 14.13 -23.04 -27.30
CA LYS A 605 12.77 -23.56 -27.44
C LYS A 605 11.74 -22.55 -26.94
N PRO A 606 10.49 -22.64 -27.42
CA PRO A 606 9.38 -21.88 -26.88
C PRO A 606 9.21 -22.07 -25.36
N LEU A 607 8.82 -21.00 -24.68
CA LEU A 607 8.55 -20.99 -23.25
C LEU A 607 7.38 -21.92 -22.91
N ILE A 608 7.51 -22.73 -21.85
CA ILE A 608 6.48 -23.68 -21.40
C ILE A 608 6.40 -23.74 -19.87
N ALA A 609 5.20 -23.87 -19.30
CA ALA A 609 4.98 -23.90 -17.86
C ALA A 609 5.11 -25.32 -17.27
N ARG A 610 6.34 -25.82 -17.11
CA ARG A 610 6.62 -27.17 -16.61
C ARG A 610 7.69 -27.27 -15.51
N GLY A 611 8.40 -26.19 -15.21
CA GLY A 611 9.42 -26.17 -14.17
C GLY A 611 8.83 -26.44 -12.78
N ALA A 612 9.45 -27.31 -11.99
CA ALA A 612 8.98 -27.63 -10.64
C ALA A 612 9.46 -26.62 -9.59
N SER A 613 10.58 -25.94 -9.85
CA SER A 613 11.22 -24.94 -9.01
C SER A 613 11.91 -23.91 -9.90
N ILE A 614 12.24 -22.75 -9.36
CA ILE A 614 13.05 -21.77 -10.07
C ILE A 614 14.50 -22.27 -10.11
N GLY A 615 15.04 -22.48 -11.31
CA GLY A 615 16.46 -22.66 -11.57
C GLY A 615 16.93 -21.70 -12.67
N ALA A 616 18.07 -22.03 -13.29
CA ALA A 616 18.66 -21.19 -14.31
C ALA A 616 17.74 -20.92 -15.51
N TRP A 617 16.82 -21.85 -15.84
CA TRP A 617 15.96 -21.74 -17.02
C TRP A 617 14.63 -21.03 -16.74
N GLU A 618 14.27 -20.87 -15.47
CA GLU A 618 13.01 -20.26 -15.02
C GLU A 618 13.19 -18.78 -14.62
N GLY A 619 14.44 -18.30 -14.55
CA GLY A 619 14.75 -16.91 -14.25
C GLY A 619 14.47 -15.99 -15.43
N LEU A 620 13.56 -15.04 -15.21
CA LEU A 620 13.18 -14.00 -16.16
C LEU A 620 13.34 -12.62 -15.51
N SER A 621 13.51 -11.61 -16.34
CA SER A 621 13.62 -10.22 -15.90
C SER A 621 12.83 -9.30 -16.83
N LEU A 622 12.45 -8.12 -16.33
CA LEU A 622 11.70 -7.11 -17.08
C LEU A 622 12.58 -5.89 -17.42
N LEU A 623 12.38 -5.34 -18.61
CA LEU A 623 12.91 -4.05 -19.02
C LEU A 623 11.76 -3.05 -19.17
N HIS A 624 11.71 -2.07 -18.26
CA HIS A 624 10.64 -1.08 -18.15
C HIS A 624 11.10 0.29 -18.67
N TYR A 625 11.20 0.42 -19.99
CA TYR A 625 11.69 1.65 -20.64
C TYR A 625 10.69 2.29 -21.59
N ASN A 626 9.51 1.70 -21.78
CA ASN A 626 8.54 2.22 -22.73
C ASN A 626 7.58 3.20 -22.04
N ALA A 627 7.45 4.40 -22.60
CA ALA A 627 6.55 5.44 -22.09
C ALA A 627 5.06 5.03 -22.14
N ASP A 628 4.70 4.12 -23.05
CA ASP A 628 3.36 3.53 -23.16
C ASP A 628 3.01 2.56 -22.00
N GLY A 629 3.96 2.30 -21.08
CA GLY A 629 3.79 1.39 -19.95
C GLY A 629 3.96 -0.09 -20.29
N SER A 630 4.28 -0.42 -21.54
CA SER A 630 4.68 -1.77 -21.92
C SER A 630 6.11 -2.09 -21.45
N VAL A 631 6.41 -3.38 -21.35
CA VAL A 631 7.69 -3.91 -20.90
C VAL A 631 8.22 -4.92 -21.90
N TYR A 632 9.54 -5.10 -21.92
CA TYR A 632 10.16 -6.28 -22.53
C TYR A 632 10.42 -7.33 -21.44
N LEU A 633 10.12 -8.58 -21.75
CA LEU A 633 10.50 -9.73 -20.91
C LEU A 633 11.74 -10.37 -21.53
N TYR A 634 12.74 -10.74 -20.74
CA TYR A 634 13.89 -11.49 -21.24
C TYR A 634 14.24 -12.67 -20.33
N ALA A 635 14.86 -13.69 -20.90
CA ALA A 635 15.30 -14.86 -20.15
C ALA A 635 16.76 -14.72 -19.73
N ASN A 636 17.03 -14.91 -18.44
CA ASN A 636 18.36 -14.65 -17.87
C ASN A 636 19.38 -15.70 -18.31
N VAL A 637 18.92 -16.89 -18.70
CA VAL A 637 19.80 -17.98 -19.18
C VAL A 637 20.54 -17.65 -20.47
N ASN A 638 19.99 -16.77 -21.31
CA ASN A 638 20.57 -16.45 -22.61
C ASN A 638 20.57 -14.95 -22.93
N GLU A 639 20.07 -14.11 -22.02
CA GLU A 639 19.98 -12.65 -22.14
C GLU A 639 19.21 -12.19 -23.39
N LYS A 640 18.25 -13.01 -23.86
CA LYS A 640 17.43 -12.68 -25.04
C LYS A 640 16.02 -12.29 -24.65
N ALA A 641 15.51 -11.26 -25.31
CA ALA A 641 14.14 -10.83 -25.20
C ALA A 641 13.18 -11.90 -25.74
N VAL A 642 12.07 -12.04 -25.04
CA VAL A 642 10.93 -12.88 -25.39
C VAL A 642 10.15 -12.19 -26.49
N THR A 643 9.85 -12.91 -27.56
CA THR A 643 9.04 -12.41 -28.67
C THR A 643 7.76 -13.22 -28.83
N ALA A 644 6.66 -12.54 -29.14
CA ALA A 644 5.41 -13.15 -29.61
C ALA A 644 5.30 -13.12 -31.15
N GLY A 645 6.39 -12.78 -31.85
CA GLY A 645 6.45 -12.59 -33.30
C GLY A 645 5.76 -11.31 -33.77
N SER A 646 5.93 -10.96 -35.05
CA SER A 646 5.42 -9.72 -35.63
C SER A 646 3.89 -9.58 -35.63
N ALA A 647 3.15 -10.69 -35.53
CA ALA A 647 1.70 -10.71 -35.39
C ALA A 647 1.23 -10.77 -33.92
N GLY A 648 2.15 -10.92 -32.96
CA GLY A 648 1.84 -11.04 -31.53
C GLY A 648 1.06 -12.31 -31.17
N THR A 649 1.06 -13.34 -32.02
CA THR A 649 0.31 -14.60 -31.83
C THR A 649 1.17 -15.85 -32.02
N SER A 650 2.48 -15.71 -32.15
CA SER A 650 3.39 -16.85 -32.19
C SER A 650 3.58 -17.44 -30.80
N GLN A 651 4.12 -18.66 -30.73
CA GLN A 651 4.60 -19.21 -29.47
C GLN A 651 5.71 -18.30 -28.91
N LEU A 652 5.66 -18.00 -27.62
CA LEU A 652 6.64 -17.14 -26.98
C LEU A 652 7.99 -17.84 -26.93
N ILE A 653 9.05 -17.17 -27.38
CA ILE A 653 10.43 -17.69 -27.36
C ILE A 653 11.42 -16.58 -27.01
N ALA A 654 12.41 -16.89 -26.17
CA ALA A 654 13.49 -15.97 -25.79
C ALA A 654 14.61 -15.99 -26.83
N SER A 655 14.37 -15.37 -28.00
CA SER A 655 15.27 -15.48 -29.16
C SER A 655 15.77 -14.14 -29.70
N ARG A 656 15.24 -13.00 -29.24
CA ARG A 656 15.63 -11.68 -29.76
C ARG A 656 16.82 -11.13 -28.99
N THR A 657 17.86 -10.75 -29.73
CA THR A 657 19.03 -10.08 -29.16
C THR A 657 18.61 -8.71 -28.63
N ILE A 658 19.11 -8.35 -27.46
CA ILE A 658 18.92 -7.05 -26.84
C ILE A 658 20.17 -6.22 -27.11
N ASP A 659 20.02 -5.05 -27.72
CA ASP A 659 21.11 -4.09 -27.83
C ASP A 659 21.18 -3.25 -26.55
N TRP A 660 22.11 -3.58 -25.65
CA TRP A 660 22.28 -2.88 -24.37
C TRP A 660 22.84 -1.46 -24.49
N GLY A 661 23.10 -0.96 -25.70
CA GLY A 661 23.55 0.42 -25.96
C GLY A 661 22.53 1.50 -25.57
N GLY A 662 21.26 1.14 -25.38
CA GLY A 662 20.22 2.02 -24.85
C GLY A 662 18.84 1.71 -25.44
N PRO A 663 17.75 2.21 -24.82
CA PRO A 663 16.41 2.06 -25.37
C PRO A 663 16.32 2.66 -26.79
N PRO A 664 15.62 2.00 -27.74
CA PRO A 664 14.66 0.90 -27.56
C PRO A 664 15.28 -0.53 -27.56
N PHE A 665 16.61 -0.65 -27.41
CA PHE A 665 17.35 -1.91 -27.37
C PHE A 665 17.25 -2.77 -28.64
N ASP A 666 16.97 -2.15 -29.80
CA ASP A 666 16.69 -2.82 -31.08
C ASP A 666 15.53 -3.84 -31.00
N LEU A 667 14.57 -3.59 -30.11
CA LEU A 667 13.36 -4.38 -29.92
C LEU A 667 12.15 -3.70 -30.56
N GLY A 668 11.24 -4.49 -31.12
CA GLY A 668 10.04 -4.01 -31.79
C GLY A 668 8.77 -4.30 -30.99
N GLU A 669 7.62 -3.96 -31.60
CA GLU A 669 6.31 -4.19 -31.01
C GLU A 669 6.05 -5.68 -30.67
N GLY A 670 6.63 -6.61 -31.44
CA GLY A 670 6.50 -8.06 -31.22
C GLY A 670 7.09 -8.57 -29.90
N GLU A 671 7.95 -7.78 -29.27
CA GLU A 671 8.60 -8.06 -27.99
C GLU A 671 7.95 -7.29 -26.82
N LYS A 672 7.00 -6.39 -27.09
CA LYS A 672 6.32 -5.60 -26.07
C LYS A 672 5.15 -6.36 -25.45
N PHE A 673 5.11 -6.34 -24.12
CA PHE A 673 4.03 -6.90 -23.32
C PHE A 673 3.50 -5.88 -22.32
N VAL A 674 2.22 -6.00 -21.95
CA VAL A 674 1.65 -5.35 -20.78
C VAL A 674 1.51 -6.41 -19.70
N ILE A 675 2.12 -6.18 -18.55
CA ILE A 675 1.94 -7.00 -17.35
C ILE A 675 1.01 -6.24 -16.41
N ALA A 676 -0.12 -6.84 -16.08
CA ALA A 676 -1.13 -6.22 -15.23
C ALA A 676 -1.47 -7.12 -14.04
N VAL A 677 -1.39 -6.56 -12.84
CA VAL A 677 -1.83 -7.23 -11.60
C VAL A 677 -3.35 -7.39 -11.60
N LEU A 678 -3.82 -8.55 -11.16
CA LEU A 678 -5.23 -8.99 -11.29
C LEU A 678 -6.10 -8.71 -10.08
#